data_AF-A0A9W6BXC5-F1
#
_entry.id   AF-A0A9W6BXC5-F1
#
_cell.length_a   1.000
_cell.length_b   1.000
_cell.length_c   1.000
_cell.angle_alpha   90.00
_cell.angle_beta   90.00
_cell.angle_gamma   90.00
#
_symmetry.space_group_name_H-M   'P 1'
#
loop_
_entity.id
_entity.type
_entity.pdbx_description
1 polymer ?
#
loop_
_entity_poly.entity_id
_entity_poly.type
_entity_poly.pdbx_seq_one_letter_code
_entity_poly.pdbx_strand_id
1 'polypeptide(L)'
;MSPPPTEGNGVEDQRVAVLQVSALVDHVASVERPVLRQLVGDEVAGSKRCSLEELRQILETVGEFQSKAGGSASNVGRALATGFGTPVQVVGTRGSDEWGSLYSSSLRRAGVGTERMRVMQEGSTGRSAILTCEGERTMRTYMDPKVTTRVEDLSVDDFEGCRWVFLSSYSLYSEGLLQRAVDLAGQAGARVVLDLASYEVVRSYHKELQEVLQGGGIHFCICNEDEAQMLVRCSEAAAAAAAAAGDTPDPTSAAGYPPDSPLPSTALALLLRHCAGAVVTRGVLGCVAAWRGVEGLVAVPAVPGVAVVDTTGAGDHFTAGFMYGLISGAPLERCCEVACLAGAAAVRVVGAELSQHDWQWFHARLHGDLAGDVVQDSSAAEVAQELLGCYALIGRLGRGAVYFGSARLAQGSPYWQRAIRLAERVAQLLGSPVWTGGGPGMMRAASEGGLRAGVAVGGIRISREAGTNVLTMEDYLPAGAAFTCKYLPTRKVALTDAGARQRPDQRTAYLFLPGGLGTMDELFSILTLLQLGKLGTALPVPLLIVNWDGFYDGLMQLLGEFDQTGALKAAEVRQVMVARTNDEVLNYLAAFYDLPAPEPEPETDEGGCLEEEEEENGASGCGEGPADGRPSELQDLEARLEKLKDLSKVEAAGAAGAAAAAAASGGAASGGGSSRHRSRRASGLGTPPPLPVVSAHAVSAEDVLHGLGAVPHVGRK
;
A
#
# COMPACT_ATOMS: atom_id res chain seq x y z
N MET A 1 -1.60 -28.24 -6.88
CA MET A 1 -0.95 -29.20 -5.95
C MET A 1 0.55 -28.98 -6.01
N SER A 2 1.17 -28.88 -4.84
CA SER A 2 2.50 -28.28 -4.59
C SER A 2 3.68 -29.09 -5.14
N PRO A 3 4.82 -28.45 -5.44
CA PRO A 3 6.08 -29.14 -5.76
C PRO A 3 6.55 -30.03 -4.60
N PRO A 4 7.51 -30.96 -4.81
CA PRO A 4 8.08 -31.75 -3.73
C PRO A 4 8.65 -30.84 -2.63
N PRO A 5 8.48 -31.20 -1.34
CA PRO A 5 8.82 -30.34 -0.22
C PRO A 5 10.30 -30.00 -0.25
N THR A 6 10.63 -28.71 -0.43
CA THR A 6 11.95 -28.19 -0.12
C THR A 6 12.03 -28.02 1.39
N GLU A 7 12.88 -28.80 2.04
CA GLU A 7 13.21 -28.65 3.46
C GLU A 7 13.60 -27.19 3.75
N GLY A 8 13.16 -26.73 4.93
CA GLY A 8 13.01 -25.33 5.30
C GLY A 8 14.23 -24.45 5.03
N ASN A 9 13.94 -23.25 4.54
CA ASN A 9 14.54 -21.97 4.90
C ASN A 9 13.72 -20.87 4.20
N GLY A 10 13.41 -19.79 4.91
CA GLY A 10 12.60 -18.68 4.38
C GLY A 10 13.22 -18.05 3.12
N VAL A 11 12.44 -17.23 2.41
CA VAL A 11 12.87 -16.50 1.20
C VAL A 11 14.15 -15.68 1.45
N GLU A 12 14.36 -15.22 2.69
CA GLU A 12 15.54 -14.46 3.13
C GLU A 12 16.87 -15.25 3.06
N ASP A 13 16.82 -16.58 3.05
CA ASP A 13 18.00 -17.46 3.06
C ASP A 13 18.40 -17.96 1.66
N GLN A 14 17.69 -17.56 0.60
CA GLN A 14 17.94 -18.04 -0.76
C GLN A 14 18.54 -16.93 -1.65
N ARG A 15 19.86 -16.98 -1.84
CA ARG A 15 20.59 -16.05 -2.71
C ARG A 15 20.46 -16.42 -4.20
N VAL A 16 20.32 -15.42 -5.06
CA VAL A 16 20.27 -15.54 -6.52
C VAL A 16 21.53 -14.94 -7.16
N ALA A 17 22.13 -15.62 -8.13
CA ALA A 17 23.12 -15.01 -9.02
C ALA A 17 22.46 -14.61 -10.33
N VAL A 18 22.80 -13.42 -10.86
CA VAL A 18 22.42 -13.02 -12.22
C VAL A 18 23.68 -12.83 -13.07
N LEU A 19 23.76 -13.48 -14.23
CA LEU A 19 24.90 -13.32 -15.13
C LEU A 19 24.63 -12.18 -16.13
N GLN A 20 25.30 -11.04 -15.91
CA GLN A 20 25.31 -9.94 -16.86
C GLN A 20 26.66 -9.93 -17.59
N VAL A 21 26.68 -10.50 -18.80
CA VAL A 21 27.87 -10.74 -19.63
C VAL A 21 28.79 -9.51 -19.75
N SER A 22 28.21 -8.33 -19.87
CA SER A 22 28.94 -7.07 -19.77
C SER A 22 28.01 -6.03 -19.16
N ALA A 23 28.54 -5.21 -18.24
CA ALA A 23 27.84 -4.06 -17.71
C ALA A 23 27.33 -3.19 -18.85
N LEU A 24 26.07 -2.79 -18.77
CA LEU A 24 25.40 -2.01 -19.79
C LEU A 24 24.79 -0.75 -19.18
N VAL A 25 25.05 0.40 -19.80
CA VAL A 25 24.39 1.66 -19.49
C VAL A 25 23.44 2.03 -20.63
N ASP A 26 22.17 2.23 -20.28
CA ASP A 26 21.13 2.63 -21.22
C ASP A 26 21.04 4.15 -21.28
N HIS A 27 21.10 4.69 -22.50
CA HIS A 27 20.91 6.08 -22.85
C HIS A 27 19.54 6.23 -23.51
N VAL A 28 18.55 6.66 -22.74
CA VAL A 28 17.15 6.74 -23.16
C VAL A 28 16.85 8.13 -23.69
N ALA A 29 16.27 8.18 -24.89
CA ALA A 29 15.88 9.43 -25.53
C ALA A 29 14.60 9.30 -26.35
N SER A 30 13.75 10.33 -26.28
CA SER A 30 12.52 10.42 -27.06
C SER A 30 12.81 11.12 -28.38
N VAL A 31 12.46 10.47 -29.49
CA VAL A 31 12.71 10.96 -30.84
C VAL A 31 11.45 10.97 -31.69
N GLU A 32 11.36 11.91 -32.62
CA GLU A 32 10.29 11.93 -33.62
C GLU A 32 10.55 10.87 -34.71
N ARG A 33 9.48 10.35 -35.31
CA ARG A 33 9.55 9.29 -36.34
C ARG A 33 10.52 9.60 -37.50
N PRO A 34 10.60 10.84 -38.02
CA PRO A 34 11.57 11.16 -39.08
C PRO A 34 13.03 11.04 -38.61
N VAL A 35 13.32 11.48 -37.38
CA VAL A 35 14.66 11.38 -36.77
C VAL A 35 15.01 9.91 -36.53
N LEU A 36 14.06 9.12 -36.03
CA LEU A 36 14.25 7.69 -35.85
C LEU A 36 14.63 7.01 -37.17
N ARG A 37 13.88 7.26 -38.26
CA ARG A 37 14.19 6.70 -39.58
C ARG A 37 15.52 7.19 -40.14
N GLN A 38 15.92 8.42 -39.85
CA GLN A 38 17.24 8.91 -40.22
C GLN A 38 18.36 8.13 -39.51
N LEU A 39 18.15 7.77 -38.24
CA LEU A 39 19.14 7.08 -37.43
C LEU A 39 19.23 5.58 -37.70
N VAL A 40 18.10 4.93 -37.97
CA VAL A 40 18.02 3.45 -38.05
C VAL A 40 17.42 2.91 -39.35
N GLY A 41 17.02 3.78 -40.29
CA GLY A 41 16.34 3.38 -41.51
C GLY A 41 14.98 2.72 -41.22
N ASP A 42 14.71 1.62 -41.90
CA ASP A 42 13.50 0.80 -41.71
C ASP A 42 13.64 -0.21 -40.57
N GLU A 43 14.80 -0.28 -39.90
CA GLU A 43 15.06 -1.17 -38.76
C GLU A 43 14.53 -0.57 -37.45
N VAL A 44 13.23 -0.23 -37.45
CA VAL A 44 12.48 0.23 -36.30
C VAL A 44 12.08 -0.96 -35.43
N ALA A 45 12.05 -0.76 -34.11
CA ALA A 45 11.86 -1.79 -33.10
C ALA A 45 13.05 -2.78 -32.97
N GLY A 46 13.05 -3.54 -31.88
CA GLY A 46 14.04 -4.60 -31.63
C GLY A 46 15.40 -4.12 -31.10
N SER A 47 16.34 -5.06 -31.03
CA SER A 47 17.69 -4.86 -30.47
C SER A 47 18.76 -5.27 -31.46
N LYS A 48 19.64 -4.33 -31.82
CA LYS A 48 20.74 -4.60 -32.75
C LYS A 48 22.06 -4.10 -32.20
N ARG A 49 23.13 -4.85 -32.46
CA ARG A 49 24.50 -4.45 -32.16
C ARG A 49 24.92 -3.31 -33.09
N CYS A 50 25.64 -2.35 -32.55
CA CYS A 50 26.24 -1.26 -33.32
C CYS A 50 27.71 -1.08 -32.90
N SER A 51 28.46 -0.38 -33.74
CA SER A 51 29.80 0.09 -33.43
C SER A 51 29.77 1.24 -32.41
N LEU A 52 30.93 1.54 -31.83
CA LEU A 52 31.09 2.67 -30.91
C LEU A 52 30.88 4.02 -31.62
N GLU A 53 31.27 4.10 -32.89
CA GLU A 53 31.11 5.29 -33.72
C GLU A 53 29.64 5.55 -34.03
N GLU A 54 28.90 4.52 -34.46
CA GLU A 54 27.45 4.60 -34.68
C GLU A 54 26.71 5.02 -33.39
N LEU A 55 27.07 4.43 -32.25
CA LEU A 55 26.46 4.81 -30.96
C LEU A 55 26.70 6.30 -30.66
N ARG A 56 27.94 6.79 -30.84
CA ARG A 56 28.26 8.21 -30.61
C ARG A 56 27.48 9.12 -31.54
N GLN A 57 27.43 8.78 -32.82
CA GLN A 57 26.67 9.54 -33.81
C GLN A 57 25.19 9.61 -33.48
N ILE A 58 24.60 8.49 -33.03
CA ILE A 58 23.20 8.45 -32.58
C ILE A 58 23.01 9.41 -31.41
N LEU A 59 23.82 9.29 -30.36
CA LEU A 59 23.67 10.11 -29.15
C LEU A 59 23.91 11.61 -29.43
N GLU A 60 24.86 11.95 -30.29
CA GLU A 60 25.12 13.33 -30.73
C GLU A 60 23.93 13.90 -31.52
N THR A 61 23.31 13.08 -32.38
CA THR A 61 22.15 13.51 -33.19
C THR A 61 20.91 13.72 -32.34
N VAL A 62 20.67 12.85 -31.34
CA VAL A 62 19.52 13.01 -30.45
C VAL A 62 19.72 14.16 -29.45
N GLY A 63 20.96 14.44 -29.06
CA GLY A 63 21.32 15.57 -28.19
C GLY A 63 21.01 15.30 -26.72
N GLU A 64 19.73 15.40 -26.32
CA GLU A 64 19.31 15.20 -24.92
C GLU A 64 18.90 13.74 -24.65
N PHE A 65 19.54 13.11 -23.67
CA PHE A 65 19.21 11.74 -23.24
C PHE A 65 19.47 11.54 -21.74
N GLN A 66 18.83 10.51 -21.17
CA GLN A 66 19.02 10.11 -19.78
C GLN A 66 19.83 8.82 -19.70
N SER A 67 20.82 8.76 -18.81
CA SER A 67 21.68 7.58 -18.64
C SER A 67 21.34 6.82 -17.38
N LYS A 68 21.12 5.50 -17.48
CA LYS A 68 20.81 4.62 -16.34
C LYS A 68 21.51 3.27 -16.48
N ALA A 69 21.68 2.56 -15.38
CA ALA A 69 22.19 1.19 -15.44
C ALA A 69 21.13 0.28 -16.08
N GLY A 70 21.50 -0.38 -17.17
CA GLY A 70 20.65 -1.27 -17.95
C GLY A 70 21.08 -2.73 -17.85
N GLY A 71 20.76 -3.48 -18.91
CA GLY A 71 21.05 -4.91 -19.04
C GLY A 71 19.93 -5.77 -18.45
N SER A 72 19.41 -6.69 -19.27
CA SER A 72 18.24 -7.52 -18.90
C SER A 72 18.48 -8.31 -17.60
N ALA A 73 19.60 -9.03 -17.48
CA ALA A 73 19.90 -9.80 -16.26
C ALA A 73 20.04 -8.92 -15.01
N SER A 74 20.59 -7.73 -15.18
CA SER A 74 20.72 -6.75 -14.11
C SER A 74 19.40 -6.09 -13.74
N ASN A 75 18.48 -5.92 -14.68
CA ASN A 75 17.12 -5.46 -14.43
C ASN A 75 16.34 -6.51 -13.63
N VAL A 76 16.43 -7.79 -14.01
CA VAL A 76 15.87 -8.92 -13.24
C VAL A 76 16.41 -8.93 -11.81
N GLY A 77 17.74 -8.87 -11.67
CA GLY A 77 18.40 -8.86 -10.36
C GLY A 77 18.01 -7.65 -9.51
N ARG A 78 17.90 -6.47 -10.11
CA ARG A 78 17.46 -5.24 -9.42
C ARG A 78 16.00 -5.33 -8.98
N ALA A 79 15.12 -5.90 -9.80
CA ALA A 79 13.71 -6.09 -9.44
C ALA A 79 13.57 -7.11 -8.30
N LEU A 80 14.32 -8.22 -8.34
CA LEU A 80 14.38 -9.19 -7.25
C LEU A 80 14.86 -8.56 -5.93
N ALA A 81 15.92 -7.76 -5.97
CA ALA A 81 16.47 -7.12 -4.78
C ALA A 81 15.54 -6.02 -4.22
N THR A 82 15.09 -5.09 -5.06
CA THR A 82 14.32 -3.91 -4.60
C THR A 82 12.84 -4.22 -4.37
N GLY A 83 12.24 -5.01 -5.27
CA GLY A 83 10.81 -5.30 -5.25
C GLY A 83 10.42 -6.51 -4.42
N PHE A 84 11.35 -7.46 -4.23
CA PHE A 84 11.05 -8.71 -3.53
C PHE A 84 11.95 -8.98 -2.32
N GLY A 85 12.91 -8.10 -2.03
CA GLY A 85 13.85 -8.27 -0.92
C GLY A 85 14.75 -9.51 -1.05
N THR A 86 14.85 -10.10 -2.25
CA THR A 86 15.64 -11.30 -2.47
C THR A 86 17.13 -10.94 -2.50
N PRO A 87 18.00 -11.64 -1.75
CA PRO A 87 19.45 -11.40 -1.85
C PRO A 87 19.97 -11.76 -3.25
N VAL A 88 20.53 -10.78 -3.96
CA VAL A 88 21.04 -10.96 -5.33
C VAL A 88 22.52 -10.57 -5.42
N GLN A 89 23.29 -11.34 -6.17
CA GLN A 89 24.62 -10.97 -6.63
C GLN A 89 24.68 -10.92 -8.16
N VAL A 90 25.35 -9.92 -8.72
CA VAL A 90 25.62 -9.85 -10.16
C VAL A 90 27.01 -10.40 -10.47
N VAL A 91 27.08 -11.27 -11.47
CA VAL A 91 28.32 -11.84 -12.00
C VAL A 91 28.53 -11.27 -13.41
N GLY A 92 29.76 -10.88 -13.71
CA GLY A 92 30.11 -10.41 -15.05
C GLY A 92 31.32 -9.47 -15.05
N THR A 93 31.38 -8.61 -16.05
CA THR A 93 32.51 -7.71 -16.29
C THR A 93 32.05 -6.27 -16.53
N ARG A 94 32.88 -5.30 -16.15
CA ARG A 94 32.67 -3.88 -16.42
C ARG A 94 33.99 -3.18 -16.73
N GLY A 95 33.93 -2.03 -17.38
CA GLY A 95 35.09 -1.19 -17.57
C GLY A 95 35.51 -0.49 -16.28
N SER A 96 36.77 -0.06 -16.23
CA SER A 96 37.30 0.86 -15.21
C SER A 96 36.85 2.32 -15.42
N ASP A 97 36.01 2.58 -16.41
CA ASP A 97 35.50 3.90 -16.78
C ASP A 97 34.37 4.41 -15.88
N GLU A 98 33.95 5.65 -16.15
CA GLU A 98 32.87 6.32 -15.42
C GLU A 98 31.53 5.57 -15.54
N TRP A 99 31.29 4.94 -16.69
CA TRP A 99 30.07 4.16 -16.96
C TRP A 99 30.01 2.88 -16.13
N GLY A 100 31.14 2.16 -15.99
CA GLY A 100 31.23 1.00 -15.12
C GLY A 100 31.06 1.35 -13.65
N SER A 101 31.53 2.54 -13.26
CA SER A 101 31.36 3.09 -11.91
C SER A 101 29.91 3.49 -11.64
N LEU A 102 29.24 4.14 -12.61
CA LEU A 102 27.81 4.46 -12.57
C LEU A 102 26.97 3.20 -12.42
N TYR A 103 27.23 2.21 -13.26
CA TYR A 103 26.55 0.92 -13.27
C TYR A 103 26.61 0.22 -11.90
N SER A 104 27.82 0.03 -11.37
CA SER A 104 28.02 -0.68 -10.09
C SER A 104 27.40 0.08 -8.92
N SER A 105 27.49 1.41 -8.94
CA SER A 105 26.89 2.25 -7.89
C SER A 105 25.37 2.18 -7.93
N SER A 106 24.77 2.07 -9.12
CA SER A 106 23.33 1.90 -9.28
C SER A 106 22.85 0.56 -8.71
N LEU A 107 23.56 -0.54 -9.02
CA LEU A 107 23.22 -1.86 -8.50
C LEU A 107 23.37 -1.95 -6.98
N ARG A 108 24.45 -1.39 -6.40
CA ARG A 108 24.61 -1.35 -4.93
C ARG A 108 23.51 -0.56 -4.24
N ARG A 109 23.07 0.58 -4.82
CA ARG A 109 21.92 1.33 -4.27
C ARG A 109 20.63 0.54 -4.29
N ALA A 110 20.49 -0.37 -5.26
CA ALA A 110 19.38 -1.30 -5.35
C ALA A 110 19.52 -2.55 -4.46
N GLY A 111 20.58 -2.67 -3.65
CA GLY A 111 20.82 -3.82 -2.79
C GLY A 111 21.40 -5.05 -3.51
N VAL A 112 21.87 -4.92 -4.76
CA VAL A 112 22.51 -6.00 -5.51
C VAL A 112 24.01 -6.03 -5.21
N GLY A 113 24.53 -7.18 -4.79
CA GLY A 113 25.97 -7.41 -4.56
C GLY A 113 26.77 -7.32 -5.85
N THR A 114 27.86 -6.56 -5.86
CA THR A 114 28.68 -6.26 -7.05
C THR A 114 30.10 -6.84 -6.98
N GLU A 115 30.37 -7.67 -5.99
CA GLU A 115 31.69 -8.21 -5.67
C GLU A 115 32.21 -9.16 -6.75
N ARG A 116 31.29 -9.87 -7.43
CA ARG A 116 31.58 -10.76 -8.57
C ARG A 116 31.56 -10.05 -9.92
N MET A 117 31.51 -8.71 -9.92
CA MET A 117 31.59 -7.87 -11.12
C MET A 117 33.05 -7.44 -11.37
N ARG A 118 33.75 -8.19 -12.22
CA ARG A 118 35.18 -7.99 -12.50
C ARG A 118 35.41 -6.68 -13.24
N VAL A 119 36.49 -5.97 -12.90
CA VAL A 119 36.86 -4.69 -13.50
C VAL A 119 37.94 -4.91 -14.56
N MET A 120 37.61 -4.62 -15.81
CA MET A 120 38.53 -4.67 -16.94
C MET A 120 39.22 -3.32 -17.09
N GLN A 121 40.56 -3.35 -17.15
CA GLN A 121 41.38 -2.14 -17.24
C GLN A 121 41.43 -1.57 -18.67
N GLU A 122 41.20 -2.42 -19.67
CA GLU A 122 41.14 -2.02 -21.07
C GLU A 122 39.71 -2.10 -21.61
N GLY A 123 39.38 -1.18 -22.51
CA GLY A 123 38.09 -1.09 -23.16
C GLY A 123 37.08 -0.25 -22.38
N SER A 124 35.87 -0.11 -22.93
CA SER A 124 34.79 0.67 -22.34
C SER A 124 33.59 -0.18 -21.94
N THR A 125 32.93 0.20 -20.84
CA THR A 125 31.66 -0.40 -20.42
C THR A 125 30.63 -0.31 -21.56
N GLY A 126 29.82 -1.36 -21.71
CA GLY A 126 28.79 -1.42 -22.73
C GLY A 126 27.77 -0.28 -22.60
N ARG A 127 27.27 0.21 -23.73
CA ARG A 127 26.31 1.30 -23.79
C ARG A 127 25.25 1.04 -24.85
N SER A 128 24.00 1.35 -24.54
CA SER A 128 22.86 1.17 -25.43
C SER A 128 22.13 2.48 -25.65
N ALA A 129 21.92 2.88 -26.90
CA ALA A 129 20.96 3.94 -27.22
C ALA A 129 19.56 3.33 -27.28
N ILE A 130 18.67 3.82 -26.43
CA ILE A 130 17.27 3.40 -26.35
C ILE A 130 16.41 4.55 -26.91
N LEU A 131 15.96 4.41 -28.15
CA LEU A 131 15.20 5.43 -28.86
C LEU A 131 13.71 5.14 -28.75
N THR A 132 12.97 5.96 -28.01
CA THR A 132 11.51 5.82 -27.84
C THR A 132 10.76 6.69 -28.86
N CYS A 133 9.83 6.11 -29.60
CA CYS A 133 8.99 6.82 -30.57
C CYS A 133 7.60 6.19 -30.61
N GLU A 134 6.54 6.97 -30.31
CA GLU A 134 5.13 6.52 -30.39
C GLU A 134 4.84 5.19 -29.63
N GLY A 135 5.49 4.99 -28.48
CA GLY A 135 5.33 3.78 -27.65
C GLY A 135 6.19 2.59 -28.08
N GLU A 136 6.87 2.68 -29.21
CA GLU A 136 7.85 1.68 -29.68
C GLU A 136 9.28 2.08 -29.29
N ARG A 137 10.18 1.09 -29.23
CA ARG A 137 11.59 1.31 -28.95
C ARG A 137 12.52 0.59 -29.88
N THR A 138 13.53 1.33 -30.31
CA THR A 138 14.64 0.79 -31.08
C THR A 138 15.91 0.87 -30.25
N MET A 139 16.59 -0.26 -30.08
CA MET A 139 17.83 -0.35 -29.29
C MET A 139 19.04 -0.53 -30.20
N ARG A 140 20.10 0.25 -29.94
CA ARG A 140 21.40 0.14 -30.61
C ARG A 140 22.49 -0.02 -29.55
N THR A 141 23.00 -1.24 -29.43
CA THR A 141 23.80 -1.66 -28.28
C THR A 141 25.24 -1.94 -28.69
N TYR A 142 26.15 -1.09 -28.21
CA TYR A 142 27.58 -1.33 -28.27
C TYR A 142 28.02 -2.08 -26.99
N MET A 143 28.78 -3.16 -27.14
CA MET A 143 29.57 -3.73 -26.06
C MET A 143 30.99 -3.90 -26.56
N ASP A 144 31.95 -3.50 -25.74
CA ASP A 144 33.35 -3.69 -26.05
C ASP A 144 33.75 -5.15 -25.80
N PRO A 145 34.30 -5.87 -26.81
CA PRO A 145 34.79 -7.23 -26.62
C PRO A 145 35.82 -7.36 -25.48
N LYS A 146 36.60 -6.31 -25.20
CA LYS A 146 37.58 -6.29 -24.09
C LYS A 146 36.93 -6.29 -22.71
N VAL A 147 35.67 -5.87 -22.63
CA VAL A 147 34.89 -5.72 -21.38
C VAL A 147 33.76 -6.76 -21.33
N THR A 148 33.77 -7.73 -22.24
CA THR A 148 32.76 -8.80 -22.30
C THR A 148 33.28 -10.05 -21.59
N THR A 149 32.46 -10.66 -20.73
CA THR A 149 32.83 -11.87 -19.99
C THR A 149 33.16 -13.01 -20.96
N ARG A 150 34.29 -13.68 -20.75
CA ARG A 150 34.72 -14.86 -21.50
C ARG A 150 34.55 -16.13 -20.67
N VAL A 151 34.63 -17.28 -21.33
CA VAL A 151 34.47 -18.60 -20.72
C VAL A 151 35.46 -18.82 -19.58
N GLU A 152 36.71 -18.40 -19.78
CA GLU A 152 37.80 -18.50 -18.80
C GLU A 152 37.67 -17.54 -17.61
N ASP A 153 36.85 -16.49 -17.75
CA ASP A 153 36.63 -15.54 -16.66
C ASP A 153 35.66 -16.11 -15.61
N LEU A 154 34.85 -17.12 -15.94
CA LEU A 154 33.87 -17.75 -15.04
C LEU A 154 34.41 -18.97 -14.29
N SER A 155 34.07 -19.02 -13.00
CA SER A 155 34.43 -20.08 -12.06
C SER A 155 33.22 -20.52 -11.22
N VAL A 156 33.32 -21.66 -10.56
CA VAL A 156 32.25 -22.15 -9.65
C VAL A 156 32.02 -21.19 -8.48
N ASP A 157 33.08 -20.51 -8.02
CA ASP A 157 33.03 -19.54 -6.92
C ASP A 157 32.13 -18.34 -7.23
N ASP A 158 31.90 -18.02 -8.51
CA ASP A 158 30.99 -16.96 -8.92
C ASP A 158 29.52 -17.25 -8.55
N PHE A 159 29.19 -18.52 -8.32
CA PHE A 159 27.86 -18.99 -7.94
C PHE A 159 27.80 -19.52 -6.50
N GLU A 160 28.86 -19.32 -5.71
CA GLU A 160 28.95 -19.82 -4.33
C GLU A 160 27.82 -19.26 -3.45
N GLY A 161 27.12 -20.16 -2.76
CA GLY A 161 26.00 -19.83 -1.87
C GLY A 161 24.70 -19.47 -2.59
N CYS A 162 24.67 -19.46 -3.93
CA CYS A 162 23.45 -19.22 -4.70
C CYS A 162 22.65 -20.51 -4.88
N ARG A 163 21.34 -20.45 -4.59
CA ARG A 163 20.41 -21.56 -4.86
C ARG A 163 19.84 -21.49 -6.28
N TRP A 164 19.82 -20.30 -6.85
CA TRP A 164 19.28 -20.03 -8.18
C TRP A 164 20.26 -19.16 -8.98
N VAL A 165 20.35 -19.44 -10.28
CA VAL A 165 21.12 -18.66 -11.25
C VAL A 165 20.19 -18.25 -12.39
N PHE A 166 20.12 -16.95 -12.64
CA PHE A 166 19.46 -16.39 -13.80
C PHE A 166 20.46 -16.19 -14.94
N LEU A 167 20.14 -16.75 -16.09
CA LEU A 167 20.89 -16.60 -17.34
C LEU A 167 19.97 -16.01 -18.41
N SER A 168 20.54 -15.18 -19.28
CA SER A 168 19.90 -14.68 -20.49
C SER A 168 20.63 -15.23 -21.71
N SER A 169 19.89 -15.50 -22.78
CA SER A 169 20.43 -15.97 -24.06
C SER A 169 21.37 -14.95 -24.72
N TYR A 170 21.40 -13.69 -24.27
CA TYR A 170 22.47 -12.75 -24.63
C TYR A 170 23.88 -13.26 -24.30
N SER A 171 24.01 -14.25 -23.42
CA SER A 171 25.27 -14.96 -23.14
C SER A 171 25.83 -15.69 -24.36
N LEU A 172 25.00 -15.99 -25.37
CA LEU A 172 25.42 -16.62 -26.63
C LEU A 172 26.26 -15.68 -27.52
N TYR A 173 26.29 -14.37 -27.24
CA TYR A 173 27.24 -13.48 -27.91
C TYR A 173 28.71 -13.78 -27.59
N SER A 174 28.97 -14.45 -26.45
CA SER A 174 30.27 -15.01 -26.12
C SER A 174 30.22 -16.51 -26.36
N GLU A 175 31.01 -17.00 -27.33
CA GLU A 175 31.06 -18.42 -27.69
C GLU A 175 31.30 -19.30 -26.46
N GLY A 176 30.46 -20.32 -26.27
CA GLY A 176 30.54 -21.29 -25.17
C GLY A 176 30.16 -20.77 -23.77
N LEU A 177 29.92 -19.46 -23.59
CA LEU A 177 29.70 -18.88 -22.26
C LEU A 177 28.41 -19.36 -21.61
N LEU A 178 27.32 -19.48 -22.38
CA LEU A 178 26.04 -19.92 -21.84
C LEU A 178 26.14 -21.36 -21.29
N GLN A 179 26.70 -22.30 -22.07
CA GLN A 179 26.92 -23.67 -21.62
C GLN A 179 27.81 -23.70 -20.36
N ARG A 180 28.92 -22.95 -20.38
CA ARG A 180 29.84 -22.87 -19.24
C ARG A 180 29.12 -22.40 -17.97
N ALA A 181 28.26 -21.39 -18.07
CA ALA A 181 27.51 -20.88 -16.94
C ALA A 181 26.50 -21.90 -16.39
N VAL A 182 25.82 -22.65 -17.28
CA VAL A 182 24.92 -23.75 -16.88
C VAL A 182 25.69 -24.84 -16.12
N ASP A 183 26.84 -25.27 -16.64
CA ASP A 183 27.66 -26.32 -16.02
C ASP A 183 28.17 -25.89 -14.64
N LEU A 184 28.65 -24.65 -14.52
CA LEU A 184 29.16 -24.09 -13.26
C LEU A 184 28.05 -23.89 -12.23
N ALA A 185 26.87 -23.46 -12.65
CA ALA A 185 25.70 -23.37 -11.76
C ALA A 185 25.33 -24.75 -11.21
N GLY A 186 25.34 -25.79 -12.06
CA GLY A 186 25.11 -27.17 -11.64
C GLY A 186 26.18 -27.68 -10.66
N GLN A 187 27.45 -27.38 -10.90
CA GLN A 187 28.56 -27.70 -9.98
C GLN A 187 28.42 -27.02 -8.62
N ALA A 188 27.89 -25.79 -8.58
CA ALA A 188 27.57 -25.07 -7.35
C ALA A 188 26.28 -25.57 -6.65
N GLY A 189 25.54 -26.52 -7.26
CA GLY A 189 24.27 -27.02 -6.75
C GLY A 189 23.08 -26.07 -6.95
N ALA A 190 23.23 -25.08 -7.84
CA ALA A 190 22.21 -24.09 -8.12
C ALA A 190 21.28 -24.52 -9.26
N ARG A 191 20.03 -24.06 -9.20
CA ARG A 191 19.04 -24.24 -10.26
C ARG A 191 19.10 -23.09 -11.26
N VAL A 192 18.93 -23.40 -12.55
CA VAL A 192 19.08 -22.40 -13.62
C VAL A 192 17.71 -21.99 -14.20
N VAL A 193 17.46 -20.69 -14.26
CA VAL A 193 16.40 -20.07 -15.06
C VAL A 193 17.03 -19.40 -16.26
N LEU A 194 16.57 -19.76 -17.47
CA LEU A 194 17.02 -19.19 -18.73
C LEU A 194 15.91 -18.34 -19.37
N ASP A 195 16.25 -17.11 -19.74
CA ASP A 195 15.41 -16.24 -20.57
C ASP A 195 15.91 -16.24 -22.03
N LEU A 196 15.02 -16.45 -23.01
CA LEU A 196 15.35 -16.41 -24.43
C LEU A 196 15.70 -15.01 -24.95
N ALA A 197 15.32 -13.98 -24.21
CA ALA A 197 15.77 -12.59 -24.25
C ALA A 197 15.48 -11.77 -25.52
N SER A 198 15.59 -12.35 -26.72
CA SER A 198 15.29 -11.68 -27.98
C SER A 198 15.14 -12.67 -29.13
N TYR A 199 14.17 -12.42 -30.01
CA TYR A 199 13.94 -13.23 -31.21
C TYR A 199 15.16 -13.22 -32.15
N GLU A 200 15.93 -12.12 -32.21
CA GLU A 200 17.14 -12.03 -33.02
C GLU A 200 18.22 -12.99 -32.53
N VAL A 201 18.38 -13.10 -31.21
CA VAL A 201 19.32 -14.05 -30.60
C VAL A 201 18.90 -15.48 -30.89
N VAL A 202 17.61 -15.80 -30.68
CA VAL A 202 17.07 -17.13 -30.99
C VAL A 202 17.31 -17.47 -32.46
N ARG A 203 17.06 -16.54 -33.38
CA ARG A 203 17.29 -16.75 -34.83
C ARG A 203 18.76 -17.01 -35.14
N SER A 204 19.65 -16.13 -34.65
CA SER A 204 21.07 -16.14 -35.01
C SER A 204 21.85 -17.29 -34.37
N TYR A 205 21.46 -17.71 -33.15
CA TYR A 205 22.17 -18.70 -32.35
C TYR A 205 21.31 -19.94 -32.04
N HIS A 206 20.35 -20.28 -32.91
CA HIS A 206 19.42 -21.38 -32.66
C HIS A 206 20.12 -22.73 -32.47
N LYS A 207 21.25 -22.97 -33.14
CA LYS A 207 22.00 -24.24 -33.03
C LYS A 207 22.67 -24.35 -31.67
N GLU A 208 23.36 -23.30 -31.27
CA GLU A 208 24.05 -23.20 -29.99
C GLU A 208 23.04 -23.23 -28.83
N LEU A 209 21.90 -22.53 -28.97
CA LEU A 209 20.81 -22.59 -28.00
C LEU A 209 20.24 -24.01 -27.89
N GLN A 210 20.04 -24.70 -29.02
CA GLN A 210 19.57 -26.07 -29.04
C GLN A 210 20.57 -27.04 -28.38
N GLU A 211 21.87 -26.89 -28.62
CA GLU A 211 22.92 -27.65 -27.97
C GLU A 211 22.90 -27.45 -26.45
N VAL A 212 22.76 -26.20 -25.98
CA VAL A 212 22.66 -25.89 -24.55
C VAL A 212 21.42 -26.52 -23.92
N LEU A 213 20.26 -26.41 -24.57
CA LEU A 213 19.03 -27.04 -24.09
C LEU A 213 19.20 -28.56 -24.00
N GLN A 214 19.74 -29.19 -25.05
CA GLN A 214 19.98 -30.63 -25.09
C GLN A 214 20.99 -31.12 -24.05
N GLY A 215 21.99 -30.29 -23.71
CA GLY A 215 22.96 -30.55 -22.64
C GLY A 215 22.33 -30.67 -21.25
N GLY A 216 21.13 -30.15 -21.05
CA GLY A 216 20.41 -30.19 -19.78
C GLY A 216 20.90 -29.14 -18.76
N GLY A 217 20.49 -29.26 -17.50
CA GLY A 217 20.85 -28.32 -16.43
C GLY A 217 19.93 -27.10 -16.29
N ILE A 218 19.20 -26.73 -17.36
CA ILE A 218 18.19 -25.68 -17.31
C ILE A 218 16.93 -26.19 -16.61
N HIS A 219 16.57 -25.55 -15.49
CA HIS A 219 15.40 -25.92 -14.71
C HIS A 219 14.14 -25.28 -15.28
N PHE A 220 14.19 -23.99 -15.60
CA PHE A 220 13.05 -23.26 -16.15
C PHE A 220 13.46 -22.39 -17.33
N CYS A 221 12.65 -22.38 -18.40
CA CYS A 221 12.86 -21.51 -19.56
C CYS A 221 11.72 -20.49 -19.69
N ILE A 222 12.05 -19.25 -20.01
CA ILE A 222 11.12 -18.13 -20.16
C ILE A 222 11.28 -17.56 -21.57
N CYS A 223 10.18 -17.31 -22.26
CA CYS A 223 10.18 -16.57 -23.52
C CYS A 223 8.88 -15.78 -23.74
N ASN A 224 8.89 -14.86 -24.70
CA ASN A 224 7.69 -14.22 -25.23
C ASN A 224 7.19 -14.90 -26.52
N GLU A 225 6.07 -14.42 -27.07
CA GLU A 225 5.47 -14.97 -28.30
C GLU A 225 6.40 -14.88 -29.52
N ASP A 226 7.17 -13.80 -29.68
CA ASP A 226 8.07 -13.62 -30.82
C ASP A 226 9.26 -14.60 -30.77
N GLU A 227 9.83 -14.77 -29.57
CA GLU A 227 10.88 -15.75 -29.30
C GLU A 227 10.37 -17.18 -29.44
N ALA A 228 9.17 -17.46 -28.94
CA ALA A 228 8.50 -18.76 -29.09
C ALA A 228 8.25 -19.09 -30.57
N GLN A 229 7.75 -18.13 -31.34
CA GLN A 229 7.56 -18.23 -32.78
C GLN A 229 8.89 -18.56 -33.48
N MET A 230 9.95 -17.84 -33.14
CA MET A 230 11.25 -18.06 -33.76
C MET A 230 11.83 -19.43 -33.40
N LEU A 231 11.70 -19.86 -32.13
CA LEU A 231 12.14 -21.17 -31.67
C LEU A 231 11.46 -22.31 -32.44
N VAL A 232 10.12 -22.23 -32.60
CA VAL A 232 9.35 -23.22 -33.35
C VAL A 232 9.80 -23.28 -34.81
N ARG A 233 9.94 -22.12 -35.47
CA ARG A 233 10.40 -22.05 -36.87
C ARG A 233 11.79 -22.65 -37.06
N CYS A 234 12.74 -22.33 -36.19
CA CYS A 234 14.08 -22.90 -36.24
C CYS A 234 14.04 -24.43 -36.05
N SER A 235 13.20 -24.94 -35.14
CA SER A 235 13.03 -26.38 -34.93
C SER A 235 12.40 -27.07 -36.15
N GLU A 236 11.40 -26.46 -36.80
CA GLU A 236 10.76 -27.00 -38.00
C GLU A 236 11.73 -27.00 -39.19
N ALA A 237 12.48 -25.92 -39.38
CA ALA A 237 13.50 -25.83 -40.41
C ALA A 237 14.61 -26.88 -40.22
N ALA A 238 15.06 -27.10 -38.98
CA ALA A 238 16.03 -28.15 -38.65
C ALA A 238 15.48 -29.56 -38.93
N ALA A 239 14.20 -29.81 -38.59
CA ALA A 239 13.55 -31.08 -38.89
C ALA A 239 13.37 -31.31 -40.40
N ALA A 240 13.00 -30.27 -41.16
CA ALA A 240 12.88 -30.33 -42.61
C ALA A 240 14.25 -30.59 -43.29
N ALA A 241 15.30 -29.90 -42.84
CA ALA A 241 16.67 -30.12 -43.31
C ALA A 241 17.18 -31.54 -43.02
N ALA A 242 16.76 -32.15 -41.91
CA ALA A 242 17.08 -33.54 -41.59
C ALA A 242 16.28 -34.56 -42.42
N ALA A 243 15.11 -34.19 -42.95
CA ALA A 243 14.19 -35.08 -43.66
C ALA A 243 14.29 -35.03 -45.21
N ALA A 244 14.86 -33.99 -45.81
CA ALA A 244 14.93 -33.82 -47.27
C ALA A 244 16.27 -33.26 -47.79
N ALA A 245 16.75 -33.80 -48.91
CA ALA A 245 17.87 -33.27 -49.71
C ALA A 245 17.40 -32.23 -50.75
N GLY A 246 16.66 -31.20 -50.31
CA GLY A 246 16.11 -30.15 -51.18
C GLY A 246 15.54 -28.96 -50.41
N ASP A 247 15.45 -27.81 -51.10
CA ASP A 247 15.23 -26.44 -50.57
C ASP A 247 14.43 -26.36 -49.26
N THR A 248 15.16 -26.02 -48.20
CA THR A 248 14.60 -25.64 -46.90
C THR A 248 13.80 -24.34 -47.04
N PRO A 249 12.53 -24.28 -46.59
CA PRO A 249 11.83 -23.02 -46.47
C PRO A 249 12.63 -22.07 -45.57
N ASP A 250 12.82 -20.83 -46.02
CA ASP A 250 13.49 -19.80 -45.22
C ASP A 250 12.67 -19.55 -43.94
N PRO A 251 13.23 -19.80 -42.74
CA PRO A 251 12.54 -19.58 -41.47
C PRO A 251 12.15 -18.10 -41.25
N THR A 252 12.65 -17.17 -42.07
CA THR A 252 12.46 -15.72 -41.92
C THR A 252 11.16 -15.13 -42.50
N SER A 253 10.25 -15.93 -43.07
CA SER A 253 9.01 -15.38 -43.69
C SER A 253 8.09 -14.67 -42.68
N ALA A 254 7.80 -13.39 -42.92
CA ALA A 254 7.25 -12.41 -41.96
C ALA A 254 5.77 -12.58 -41.53
N ALA A 255 5.13 -13.72 -41.77
CA ALA A 255 3.76 -13.92 -41.29
C ALA A 255 3.73 -14.17 -39.78
N GLY A 256 3.13 -13.26 -39.00
CA GLY A 256 2.89 -13.46 -37.57
C GLY A 256 1.99 -14.67 -37.32
N TYR A 257 2.21 -15.40 -36.23
CA TYR A 257 1.26 -16.42 -35.80
C TYR A 257 0.00 -15.74 -35.26
N PRO A 258 -1.22 -16.18 -35.64
CA PRO A 258 -2.44 -15.61 -35.09
C PRO A 258 -2.54 -15.86 -33.56
N PRO A 259 -3.20 -14.97 -32.79
CA PRO A 259 -3.27 -15.08 -31.33
C PRO A 259 -3.90 -16.38 -30.82
N ASP A 260 -4.83 -16.96 -31.59
CA ASP A 260 -5.50 -18.24 -31.27
C ASP A 260 -4.71 -19.48 -31.75
N SER A 261 -3.46 -19.29 -32.16
CA SER A 261 -2.64 -20.40 -32.65
C SER A 261 -2.18 -21.32 -31.52
N PRO A 262 -1.86 -22.60 -31.82
CA PRO A 262 -1.29 -23.51 -30.84
C PRO A 262 0.18 -23.16 -30.48
N LEU A 263 0.70 -22.01 -30.95
CA LEU A 263 2.10 -21.63 -30.81
C LEU A 263 2.62 -21.72 -29.37
N PRO A 264 1.94 -21.16 -28.34
CA PRO A 264 2.45 -21.26 -26.98
C PRO A 264 2.57 -22.72 -26.50
N SER A 265 1.58 -23.55 -26.80
CA SER A 265 1.59 -24.98 -26.47
C SER A 265 2.70 -25.74 -27.20
N THR A 266 2.94 -25.42 -28.49
CA THR A 266 4.02 -26.02 -29.28
C THR A 266 5.39 -25.62 -28.75
N ALA A 267 5.60 -24.34 -28.44
CA ALA A 267 6.85 -23.84 -27.88
C ALA A 267 7.13 -24.46 -26.50
N LEU A 268 6.12 -24.53 -25.62
CA LEU A 268 6.22 -25.24 -24.34
C LEU A 268 6.61 -26.71 -24.57
N ALA A 269 5.96 -27.41 -25.50
CA ALA A 269 6.27 -28.81 -25.79
C ALA A 269 7.72 -29.01 -26.26
N LEU A 270 8.28 -28.08 -27.04
CA LEU A 270 9.69 -28.11 -27.44
C LEU A 270 10.63 -27.89 -26.25
N LEU A 271 10.37 -26.87 -25.44
CA LEU A 271 11.20 -26.53 -24.27
C LEU A 271 11.18 -27.63 -23.22
N LEU A 272 10.01 -28.23 -22.95
CA LEU A 272 9.81 -29.27 -21.94
C LEU A 272 10.45 -30.61 -22.29
N ARG A 273 10.93 -30.81 -23.53
CA ARG A 273 11.80 -31.96 -23.86
C ARG A 273 13.10 -31.94 -23.06
N HIS A 274 13.55 -30.74 -22.69
CA HIS A 274 14.87 -30.49 -22.14
C HIS A 274 14.82 -29.81 -20.76
N CYS A 275 13.86 -28.91 -20.55
CA CYS A 275 13.69 -28.13 -19.31
C CYS A 275 12.69 -28.80 -18.35
N ALA A 276 12.84 -28.58 -17.03
CA ALA A 276 11.84 -29.08 -16.08
C ALA A 276 10.51 -28.31 -16.19
N GLY A 277 10.55 -27.00 -16.41
CA GLY A 277 9.37 -26.19 -16.72
C GLY A 277 9.65 -25.12 -17.76
N ALA A 278 8.59 -24.56 -18.32
CA ALA A 278 8.68 -23.43 -19.25
C ALA A 278 7.46 -22.50 -19.13
N VAL A 279 7.64 -21.23 -19.49
CA VAL A 279 6.59 -20.21 -19.54
C VAL A 279 6.73 -19.34 -20.79
N VAL A 280 5.60 -19.09 -21.45
CA VAL A 280 5.47 -18.20 -22.60
C VAL A 280 4.62 -17.00 -22.18
N THR A 281 5.20 -15.80 -22.23
CA THR A 281 4.49 -14.54 -22.01
C THR A 281 3.81 -14.08 -23.30
N ARG A 282 2.61 -13.51 -23.17
CA ARG A 282 1.71 -13.17 -24.29
C ARG A 282 1.16 -11.74 -24.20
N GLY A 283 2.00 -10.81 -23.77
CA GLY A 283 1.63 -9.40 -23.59
C GLY A 283 0.31 -9.21 -22.82
N VAL A 284 -0.69 -8.64 -23.49
CA VAL A 284 -2.03 -8.35 -22.92
C VAL A 284 -2.86 -9.60 -22.59
N LEU A 285 -2.46 -10.78 -23.08
CA LEU A 285 -3.12 -12.06 -22.80
C LEU A 285 -2.53 -12.80 -21.59
N GLY A 286 -1.53 -12.20 -20.92
CA GLY A 286 -0.89 -12.77 -19.73
C GLY A 286 0.20 -13.78 -20.08
N CYS A 287 0.14 -14.98 -19.52
CA CYS A 287 1.13 -16.03 -19.80
C CYS A 287 0.53 -17.44 -19.77
N VAL A 288 1.27 -18.39 -20.35
CA VAL A 288 1.01 -19.83 -20.20
C VAL A 288 2.28 -20.55 -19.77
N ALA A 289 2.17 -21.48 -18.82
CA ALA A 289 3.28 -22.22 -18.29
C ALA A 289 2.94 -23.70 -18.10
N ALA A 290 3.96 -24.55 -18.05
CA ALA A 290 3.79 -25.95 -17.67
C ALA A 290 5.05 -26.55 -17.03
N TRP A 291 4.85 -27.66 -16.31
CA TRP A 291 5.91 -28.55 -15.84
C TRP A 291 5.98 -29.78 -16.74
N ARG A 292 7.19 -30.30 -16.96
CA ARG A 292 7.42 -31.54 -17.70
C ARG A 292 6.78 -32.70 -16.96
N GLY A 293 6.01 -33.50 -17.69
CA GLY A 293 5.35 -34.70 -17.15
C GLY A 293 4.12 -34.42 -16.27
N VAL A 294 3.68 -33.15 -16.17
CA VAL A 294 2.42 -32.77 -15.53
C VAL A 294 1.40 -32.49 -16.62
N GLU A 295 0.23 -33.11 -16.56
CA GLU A 295 -0.86 -32.84 -17.49
C GLU A 295 -1.50 -31.47 -17.22
N GLY A 296 -1.79 -30.74 -18.29
CA GLY A 296 -2.45 -29.43 -18.24
C GLY A 296 -1.50 -28.24 -18.35
N LEU A 297 -2.02 -27.14 -18.88
CA LEU A 297 -1.34 -25.85 -18.96
C LEU A 297 -1.88 -24.93 -17.88
N VAL A 298 -0.99 -24.19 -17.23
CA VAL A 298 -1.35 -23.08 -16.35
C VAL A 298 -1.45 -21.84 -17.23
N ALA A 299 -2.62 -21.22 -17.28
CA ALA A 299 -2.84 -19.98 -18.02
C ALA A 299 -3.29 -18.89 -17.05
N VAL A 300 -2.53 -17.80 -16.96
CA VAL A 300 -2.86 -16.66 -16.10
C VAL A 300 -3.05 -15.43 -16.99
N PRO A 301 -4.20 -14.72 -16.89
CA PRO A 301 -4.46 -13.53 -17.69
C PRO A 301 -3.58 -12.35 -17.24
N ALA A 302 -3.39 -11.37 -18.13
CA ALA A 302 -2.75 -10.12 -17.74
C ALA A 302 -3.62 -9.35 -16.72
N VAL A 303 -2.99 -8.53 -15.89
CA VAL A 303 -3.69 -7.71 -14.89
C VAL A 303 -4.61 -6.71 -15.59
N PRO A 304 -5.93 -6.72 -15.32
CA PRO A 304 -6.88 -5.83 -15.99
C PRO A 304 -6.75 -4.38 -15.52
N GLY A 305 -7.17 -3.44 -16.37
CA GLY A 305 -7.25 -2.01 -16.01
C GLY A 305 -5.90 -1.30 -15.86
N VAL A 306 -4.84 -1.84 -16.46
CA VAL A 306 -3.50 -1.25 -16.45
C VAL A 306 -3.32 -0.36 -17.67
N ALA A 307 -3.06 0.93 -17.44
CA ALA A 307 -2.68 1.85 -18.50
C ALA A 307 -1.22 1.60 -18.89
N VAL A 308 -0.99 1.12 -20.12
CA VAL A 308 0.35 0.88 -20.66
C VAL A 308 0.95 2.22 -21.06
N VAL A 309 2.00 2.62 -20.34
CA VAL A 309 2.82 3.80 -20.66
C VAL A 309 4.00 3.36 -21.52
N ASP A 310 4.65 2.26 -21.14
CA ASP A 310 5.93 1.89 -21.71
C ASP A 310 6.33 0.43 -21.41
N THR A 311 6.62 -0.39 -22.40
CA THR A 311 6.81 -1.86 -22.23
C THR A 311 8.19 -2.38 -21.78
N THR A 312 9.25 -1.56 -21.60
CA THR A 312 10.59 -2.13 -21.35
C THR A 312 10.71 -2.60 -19.93
N GLY A 313 11.46 -3.68 -19.81
CA GLY A 313 11.60 -4.36 -18.55
C GLY A 313 10.30 -5.05 -18.13
N ALA A 314 9.21 -5.04 -18.91
CA ALA A 314 8.03 -5.83 -18.59
C ALA A 314 8.37 -7.32 -18.52
N GLY A 315 9.15 -7.82 -19.49
CA GLY A 315 9.74 -9.16 -19.47
C GLY A 315 10.69 -9.35 -18.27
N ASP A 316 11.62 -8.43 -18.05
CA ASP A 316 12.58 -8.53 -16.93
C ASP A 316 11.87 -8.57 -15.55
N HIS A 317 10.84 -7.75 -15.34
CA HIS A 317 10.06 -7.72 -14.09
C HIS A 317 9.14 -8.92 -13.98
N PHE A 318 8.55 -9.39 -15.10
CA PHE A 318 7.83 -10.65 -15.14
C PHE A 318 8.74 -11.80 -14.69
N THR A 319 9.93 -11.90 -15.27
CA THR A 319 10.94 -12.90 -14.92
C THR A 319 11.34 -12.81 -13.44
N ALA A 320 11.55 -11.60 -12.91
CA ALA A 320 11.82 -11.41 -11.49
C ALA A 320 10.68 -11.90 -10.60
N GLY A 321 9.43 -11.55 -10.91
CA GLY A 321 8.25 -12.02 -10.16
C GLY A 321 8.05 -13.54 -10.25
N PHE A 322 8.31 -14.12 -11.42
CA PHE A 322 8.25 -15.55 -11.64
C PHE A 322 9.30 -16.29 -10.79
N MET A 323 10.54 -15.81 -10.83
CA MET A 323 11.63 -16.35 -10.02
C MET A 323 11.34 -16.24 -8.53
N TYR A 324 10.81 -15.12 -8.05
CA TYR A 324 10.39 -14.96 -6.66
C TYR A 324 9.38 -16.04 -6.23
N GLY A 325 8.38 -16.33 -7.09
CA GLY A 325 7.44 -17.42 -6.87
C GLY A 325 8.12 -18.78 -6.74
N LEU A 326 9.05 -19.10 -7.65
CA LEU A 326 9.82 -20.36 -7.63
C LEU A 326 10.70 -20.48 -6.37
N ILE A 327 11.38 -19.40 -5.98
CA ILE A 327 12.24 -19.32 -4.80
C ILE A 327 11.42 -19.55 -3.52
N SER A 328 10.21 -18.99 -3.49
CA SER A 328 9.27 -19.13 -2.37
C SER A 328 8.58 -20.50 -2.31
N GLY A 329 8.84 -21.40 -3.27
CA GLY A 329 8.20 -22.72 -3.35
C GLY A 329 6.72 -22.67 -3.71
N ALA A 330 6.26 -21.58 -4.33
CA ALA A 330 4.86 -21.38 -4.67
C ALA A 330 4.40 -22.33 -5.80
N PRO A 331 3.09 -22.64 -5.90
CA PRO A 331 2.54 -23.32 -7.07
C PRO A 331 2.79 -22.55 -8.37
N LEU A 332 2.84 -23.26 -9.50
CA LEU A 332 3.15 -22.65 -10.81
C LEU A 332 2.17 -21.51 -11.18
N GLU A 333 0.88 -21.69 -10.90
CA GLU A 333 -0.14 -20.66 -11.07
C GLU A 333 0.19 -19.39 -10.29
N ARG A 334 0.56 -19.53 -9.02
CA ARG A 334 0.97 -18.39 -8.20
C ARG A 334 2.26 -17.74 -8.72
N CYS A 335 3.22 -18.52 -9.22
CA CYS A 335 4.41 -17.96 -9.87
C CYS A 335 4.01 -17.08 -11.08
N CYS A 336 3.09 -17.55 -11.90
CA CYS A 336 2.55 -16.82 -13.05
C CYS A 336 1.77 -15.56 -12.65
N GLU A 337 0.95 -15.60 -11.59
CA GLU A 337 0.21 -14.43 -11.07
C GLU A 337 1.15 -13.31 -10.62
N VAL A 338 2.15 -13.65 -9.79
CA VAL A 338 3.13 -12.68 -9.29
C VAL A 338 3.95 -12.11 -10.46
N ALA A 339 4.32 -12.94 -11.42
CA ALA A 339 5.01 -12.52 -12.64
C ALA A 339 4.17 -11.56 -13.48
N CYS A 340 2.90 -11.89 -13.76
CA CYS A 340 1.98 -11.03 -14.47
C CYS A 340 1.79 -9.68 -13.76
N LEU A 341 1.70 -9.68 -12.42
CA LEU A 341 1.59 -8.46 -11.63
C LEU A 341 2.86 -7.61 -11.68
N ALA A 342 4.04 -8.22 -11.61
CA ALA A 342 5.31 -7.52 -11.70
C ALA A 342 5.53 -6.90 -13.09
N GLY A 343 5.21 -7.64 -14.17
CA GLY A 343 5.20 -7.11 -15.53
C GLY A 343 4.18 -5.97 -15.69
N ALA A 344 3.00 -6.09 -15.10
CA ALA A 344 1.97 -5.05 -15.09
C ALA A 344 2.40 -3.77 -14.34
N ALA A 345 3.22 -3.90 -13.29
CA ALA A 345 3.80 -2.75 -12.62
C ALA A 345 4.78 -2.02 -13.55
N ALA A 346 5.66 -2.77 -14.23
CA ALA A 346 6.66 -2.23 -15.15
C ALA A 346 6.06 -1.44 -16.31
N VAL A 347 4.97 -1.92 -16.91
CA VAL A 347 4.38 -1.24 -18.07
C VAL A 347 3.78 0.14 -17.79
N ARG A 348 3.64 0.51 -16.51
CA ARG A 348 3.02 1.78 -16.07
C ARG A 348 3.99 2.95 -16.03
N VAL A 349 5.29 2.72 -16.26
CA VAL A 349 6.33 3.73 -16.12
C VAL A 349 7.33 3.69 -17.25
N VAL A 350 7.97 4.82 -17.55
CA VAL A 350 8.99 4.88 -18.59
C VAL A 350 10.31 4.26 -18.10
N GLY A 351 10.82 3.29 -18.85
CA GLY A 351 12.08 2.58 -18.59
C GLY A 351 11.92 1.32 -17.72
N ALA A 352 13.02 0.58 -17.55
CA ALA A 352 13.04 -0.69 -16.82
C ALA A 352 13.30 -0.51 -15.31
N GLU A 353 12.86 0.59 -14.72
CA GLU A 353 13.09 0.89 -13.31
C GLU A 353 11.82 1.46 -12.67
N LEU A 354 11.28 0.71 -11.71
CA LEU A 354 10.11 1.10 -10.93
C LEU A 354 10.48 2.09 -9.82
N SER A 355 9.63 3.10 -9.61
CA SER A 355 9.77 3.99 -8.47
C SER A 355 9.28 3.34 -7.18
N GLN A 356 9.60 3.92 -6.02
CA GLN A 356 9.07 3.45 -4.74
C GLN A 356 7.52 3.44 -4.71
N HIS A 357 6.88 4.40 -5.37
CA HIS A 357 5.42 4.45 -5.47
C HIS A 357 4.85 3.29 -6.32
N ASP A 358 5.55 2.89 -7.38
CA ASP A 358 5.11 1.78 -8.23
C ASP A 358 5.34 0.44 -7.54
N TRP A 359 6.43 0.32 -6.78
CA TRP A 359 6.60 -0.82 -5.88
C TRP A 359 5.52 -0.85 -4.80
N GLN A 360 5.12 0.27 -4.22
CA GLN A 360 3.99 0.32 -3.29
C GLN A 360 2.67 -0.12 -3.95
N TRP A 361 2.42 0.28 -5.20
CA TRP A 361 1.27 -0.18 -5.98
C TRP A 361 1.30 -1.70 -6.19
N PHE A 362 2.47 -2.23 -6.54
CA PHE A 362 2.72 -3.65 -6.69
C PHE A 362 2.48 -4.39 -5.37
N HIS A 363 3.11 -3.96 -4.28
CA HIS A 363 2.97 -4.54 -2.95
C HIS A 363 1.53 -4.48 -2.43
N ALA A 364 0.80 -3.39 -2.66
CA ALA A 364 -0.60 -3.29 -2.28
C ALA A 364 -1.50 -4.32 -2.99
N ARG A 365 -1.13 -4.76 -4.20
CA ARG A 365 -1.83 -5.82 -4.94
C ARG A 365 -1.31 -7.21 -4.60
N LEU A 366 0.01 -7.39 -4.56
CA LEU A 366 0.64 -8.65 -4.14
C LEU A 366 0.18 -9.05 -2.73
N HIS A 367 0.18 -8.08 -1.81
CA HIS A 367 -0.31 -8.23 -0.44
C HIS A 367 -1.81 -7.98 -0.28
N GLY A 368 -2.46 -7.33 -1.25
CA GLY A 368 -3.92 -7.34 -1.34
C GLY A 368 -4.45 -8.74 -1.63
N ASP A 369 -3.71 -9.52 -2.42
CA ASP A 369 -4.00 -10.91 -2.74
C ASP A 369 -3.44 -11.91 -1.69
N LEU A 370 -2.29 -11.64 -1.04
CA LEU A 370 -1.89 -12.38 0.19
C LEU A 370 -2.78 -12.05 1.39
N ALA A 371 -3.35 -10.85 1.45
CA ALA A 371 -4.47 -10.57 2.34
C ALA A 371 -5.68 -11.36 1.86
N GLY A 372 -5.98 -11.42 0.56
CA GLY A 372 -6.97 -12.33 0.00
C GLY A 372 -6.86 -13.76 0.56
N ASP A 373 -5.68 -14.37 0.53
CA ASP A 373 -5.52 -15.78 0.91
C ASP A 373 -5.30 -16.04 2.42
N VAL A 374 -4.79 -15.07 3.19
CA VAL A 374 -4.61 -15.18 4.66
C VAL A 374 -5.75 -14.51 5.45
N VAL A 375 -6.55 -13.69 4.78
CA VAL A 375 -7.54 -12.77 5.38
C VAL A 375 -8.93 -12.97 4.79
N GLN A 376 -9.13 -13.84 3.80
CA GLN A 376 -10.49 -14.26 3.40
C GLN A 376 -11.32 -14.76 4.60
N ASP A 377 -10.66 -15.25 5.65
CA ASP A 377 -11.28 -15.64 6.92
C ASP A 377 -10.78 -14.84 8.15
N SER A 378 -10.13 -13.68 7.98
CA SER A 378 -9.62 -12.90 9.13
C SER A 378 -10.07 -11.45 9.17
N SER A 379 -10.19 -10.90 10.38
CA SER A 379 -10.68 -9.55 10.65
C SER A 379 -9.86 -8.43 10.01
N ALA A 380 -8.65 -8.72 9.51
CA ALA A 380 -7.71 -7.69 9.04
C ALA A 380 -8.14 -7.00 7.72
N ALA A 381 -8.79 -7.70 6.79
CA ALA A 381 -9.19 -7.14 5.49
C ALA A 381 -10.45 -6.32 5.65
N GLU A 382 -11.38 -6.80 6.49
CA GLU A 382 -12.52 -6.02 6.91
C GLU A 382 -12.06 -4.74 7.62
N VAL A 383 -11.09 -4.80 8.54
CA VAL A 383 -10.49 -3.61 9.18
C VAL A 383 -9.86 -2.68 8.15
N ALA A 384 -9.11 -3.19 7.17
CA ALA A 384 -8.51 -2.38 6.12
C ALA A 384 -9.56 -1.68 5.23
N GLN A 385 -10.61 -2.40 4.83
CA GLN A 385 -11.73 -1.84 4.06
C GLN A 385 -12.50 -0.78 4.87
N GLU A 386 -12.74 -1.03 6.16
CA GLU A 386 -13.35 -0.05 7.05
C GLU A 386 -12.50 1.21 7.17
N LEU A 387 -11.19 1.08 7.36
CA LEU A 387 -10.28 2.22 7.44
C LEU A 387 -10.34 3.06 6.16
N LEU A 388 -10.31 2.43 4.99
CA LEU A 388 -10.45 3.14 3.71
C LEU A 388 -11.78 3.90 3.62
N GLY A 389 -12.88 3.29 4.06
CA GLY A 389 -14.19 3.93 4.14
C GLY A 389 -14.22 5.14 5.08
N CYS A 390 -13.62 5.00 6.27
CA CYS A 390 -13.45 6.10 7.22
C CYS A 390 -12.62 7.24 6.64
N TYR A 391 -11.46 6.95 6.03
CA TYR A 391 -10.59 7.97 5.42
C TYR A 391 -11.26 8.68 4.23
N ALA A 392 -12.06 7.97 3.43
CA ALA A 392 -12.84 8.58 2.37
C ALA A 392 -13.89 9.57 2.92
N LEU A 393 -14.57 9.20 4.01
CA LEU A 393 -15.50 10.09 4.70
C LEU A 393 -14.79 11.32 5.28
N ILE A 394 -13.64 11.13 5.96
CA ILE A 394 -12.83 12.21 6.53
C ILE A 394 -12.28 13.12 5.43
N GLY A 395 -11.82 12.56 4.31
CA GLY A 395 -11.35 13.32 3.16
C GLY A 395 -12.44 14.19 2.55
N ARG A 396 -13.68 13.72 2.52
CA ARG A 396 -14.83 14.46 1.98
C ARG A 396 -15.35 15.54 2.92
N LEU A 397 -15.52 15.23 4.21
CA LEU A 397 -16.06 16.19 5.19
C LEU A 397 -14.99 17.17 5.70
N GLY A 398 -13.72 16.76 5.65
CA GLY A 398 -12.60 17.49 6.23
C GLY A 398 -12.35 17.12 7.70
N ARG A 399 -11.14 17.41 8.16
CA ARG A 399 -10.73 17.25 9.57
C ARG A 399 -11.17 18.45 10.40
N GLY A 400 -11.47 18.23 11.67
CA GLY A 400 -12.02 19.28 12.54
C GLY A 400 -11.98 18.96 14.03
N ALA A 401 -12.95 19.47 14.78
CA ALA A 401 -13.06 19.26 16.21
C ALA A 401 -13.73 17.91 16.51
N VAL A 402 -13.05 17.04 17.24
CA VAL A 402 -13.51 15.69 17.61
C VAL A 402 -13.95 15.68 19.06
N TYR A 403 -15.19 15.25 19.29
CA TYR A 403 -15.79 15.17 20.63
C TYR A 403 -15.97 13.73 21.06
N PHE A 404 -15.47 13.44 22.25
CA PHE A 404 -15.70 12.19 22.96
C PHE A 404 -16.56 12.47 24.20
N GLY A 405 -17.51 11.57 24.50
CA GLY A 405 -18.38 11.73 25.66
C GLY A 405 -19.27 10.53 25.88
N SER A 406 -19.97 10.50 27.02
CA SER A 406 -20.80 9.35 27.42
C SER A 406 -21.97 9.11 26.46
N ALA A 407 -22.13 7.87 26.00
CA ALA A 407 -23.35 7.42 25.32
C ALA A 407 -24.56 7.29 26.27
N ARG A 408 -24.34 7.29 27.59
CA ARG A 408 -25.38 7.07 28.62
C ARG A 408 -25.94 8.36 29.22
N LEU A 409 -25.22 9.48 29.08
CA LEU A 409 -25.72 10.78 29.55
C LEU A 409 -26.63 11.36 28.45
N ALA A 410 -27.93 11.08 28.58
CA ALA A 410 -28.96 11.46 27.60
C ALA A 410 -29.45 12.91 27.77
N GLN A 411 -30.51 13.29 27.06
CA GLN A 411 -31.07 14.66 27.03
C GLN A 411 -31.42 15.24 28.41
N GLY A 412 -31.82 14.41 29.38
CA GLY A 412 -32.11 14.85 30.75
C GLY A 412 -30.87 15.09 31.62
N SER A 413 -29.66 14.89 31.10
CA SER A 413 -28.41 15.19 31.82
C SER A 413 -28.20 16.70 31.93
N PRO A 414 -27.71 17.23 33.09
CA PRO A 414 -27.35 18.64 33.22
C PRO A 414 -26.27 19.08 32.22
N TYR A 415 -25.52 18.11 31.67
CA TYR A 415 -24.45 18.36 30.70
C TYR A 415 -24.92 18.46 29.24
N TRP A 416 -26.17 18.11 28.93
CA TRP A 416 -26.65 18.00 27.54
C TRP A 416 -26.63 19.35 26.80
N GLN A 417 -27.30 20.36 27.36
CA GLN A 417 -27.34 21.68 26.72
C GLN A 417 -25.98 22.37 26.70
N ARG A 418 -25.18 22.17 27.77
CA ARG A 418 -23.80 22.65 27.83
C ARG A 418 -22.95 22.09 26.69
N ALA A 419 -23.12 20.80 26.35
CA ALA A 419 -22.43 20.15 25.24
C ALA A 419 -22.87 20.63 23.86
N ILE A 420 -24.18 20.84 23.64
CA ILE A 420 -24.68 21.44 22.40
C ILE A 420 -24.08 22.83 22.20
N ARG A 421 -24.20 23.69 23.22
CA ARG A 421 -23.72 25.07 23.19
C ARG A 421 -22.21 25.15 22.97
N LEU A 422 -21.46 24.29 23.66
CA LEU A 422 -20.02 24.21 23.48
C LEU A 422 -19.66 23.86 22.03
N ALA A 423 -20.26 22.79 21.49
CA ALA A 423 -19.94 22.32 20.15
C ALA A 423 -20.35 23.32 19.07
N GLU A 424 -21.49 24.00 19.23
CA GLU A 424 -21.95 25.07 18.35
C GLU A 424 -20.96 26.25 18.33
N ARG A 425 -20.58 26.76 19.50
CA ARG A 425 -19.66 27.91 19.58
C ARG A 425 -18.24 27.57 19.13
N VAL A 426 -17.76 26.36 19.41
CA VAL A 426 -16.45 25.90 18.90
C VAL A 426 -16.48 25.77 17.37
N ALA A 427 -17.56 25.23 16.80
CA ALA A 427 -17.73 25.15 15.35
C ALA A 427 -17.75 26.54 14.71
N GLN A 428 -18.46 27.51 15.30
CA GLN A 428 -18.47 28.91 14.85
C GLN A 428 -17.09 29.57 14.94
N LEU A 429 -16.36 29.34 16.04
CA LEU A 429 -15.02 29.89 16.25
C LEU A 429 -13.99 29.32 15.28
N LEU A 430 -13.94 27.99 15.14
CA LEU A 430 -12.92 27.31 14.34
C LEU A 430 -13.29 27.29 12.86
N GLY A 431 -14.57 27.30 12.50
CA GLY A 431 -15.05 27.10 11.13
C GLY A 431 -14.73 25.69 10.60
N SER A 432 -14.53 24.73 11.49
CA SER A 432 -14.14 23.36 11.16
C SER A 432 -15.30 22.38 11.32
N PRO A 433 -15.27 21.22 10.64
CA PRO A 433 -16.22 20.14 10.86
C PRO A 433 -16.26 19.66 12.32
N VAL A 434 -17.39 19.10 12.74
CA VAL A 434 -17.59 18.45 14.04
C VAL A 434 -17.61 16.94 13.86
N TRP A 435 -16.79 16.22 14.62
CA TRP A 435 -16.69 14.76 14.57
C TRP A 435 -17.04 14.12 15.90
N THR A 436 -17.80 13.02 15.86
CA THR A 436 -18.15 12.23 17.04
C THR A 436 -18.18 10.73 16.71
N GLY A 437 -18.39 9.87 17.72
CA GLY A 437 -18.68 8.45 17.49
C GLY A 437 -20.06 8.16 16.88
N GLY A 438 -20.87 9.19 16.60
CA GLY A 438 -22.16 9.05 15.91
C GLY A 438 -23.25 8.29 16.68
N GLY A 439 -23.02 8.03 17.98
CA GLY A 439 -23.94 7.35 18.89
C GLY A 439 -24.75 8.32 19.77
N PRO A 440 -25.58 7.80 20.70
CA PRO A 440 -26.44 8.61 21.56
C PRO A 440 -25.64 9.40 22.63
N GLY A 441 -26.36 10.12 23.49
CA GLY A 441 -25.78 10.84 24.62
C GLY A 441 -24.95 12.06 24.20
N MET A 442 -23.82 12.30 24.87
CA MET A 442 -22.98 13.48 24.65
C MET A 442 -22.45 13.59 23.21
N MET A 443 -22.28 12.46 22.51
CA MET A 443 -21.90 12.47 21.08
C MET A 443 -23.00 13.08 20.20
N ARG A 444 -24.27 12.74 20.46
CA ARG A 444 -25.42 13.35 19.77
C ARG A 444 -25.53 14.84 20.11
N ALA A 445 -25.35 15.21 21.37
CA ALA A 445 -25.35 16.62 21.79
C ALA A 445 -24.30 17.45 21.03
N ALA A 446 -23.06 16.96 20.96
CA ALA A 446 -22.00 17.65 20.22
C ALA A 446 -22.28 17.76 18.72
N SER A 447 -22.77 16.67 18.09
CA SER A 447 -23.17 16.69 16.70
C SER A 447 -24.31 17.67 16.43
N GLU A 448 -25.29 17.78 17.33
CA GLU A 448 -26.40 18.74 17.22
C GLU A 448 -25.89 20.19 17.28
N GLY A 449 -24.93 20.50 18.15
CA GLY A 449 -24.26 21.79 18.16
C GLY A 449 -23.57 22.13 16.83
N GLY A 450 -22.88 21.15 16.23
CA GLY A 450 -22.28 21.30 14.89
C GLY A 450 -23.30 21.58 13.79
N LEU A 451 -24.45 20.89 13.83
CA LEU A 451 -25.55 21.12 12.88
C LEU A 451 -26.16 22.51 13.04
N ARG A 452 -26.35 23.00 14.27
CA ARG A 452 -26.82 24.37 14.55
C ARG A 452 -25.86 25.44 14.03
N ALA A 453 -24.56 25.19 14.13
CA ALA A 453 -23.53 26.06 13.56
C ALA A 453 -23.46 26.02 12.02
N GLY A 454 -24.18 25.11 11.36
CA GLY A 454 -24.17 24.98 9.91
C GLY A 454 -22.87 24.42 9.32
N VAL A 455 -22.04 23.75 10.13
CA VAL A 455 -20.80 23.10 9.66
C VAL A 455 -21.05 21.65 9.26
N ALA A 456 -20.09 21.05 8.55
CA ALA A 456 -20.12 19.61 8.30
C ALA A 456 -20.02 18.83 9.62
N VAL A 457 -20.85 17.80 9.78
CA VAL A 457 -20.84 16.94 10.96
C VAL A 457 -20.60 15.51 10.53
N GLY A 458 -19.63 14.82 11.13
CA GLY A 458 -19.23 13.47 10.81
C GLY A 458 -19.37 12.51 11.99
N GLY A 459 -19.76 11.26 11.70
CA GLY A 459 -19.89 10.19 12.71
C GLY A 459 -19.15 8.91 12.34
N ILE A 460 -18.34 8.36 13.24
CA ILE A 460 -17.76 7.01 13.08
C ILE A 460 -18.41 6.05 14.09
N ARG A 461 -19.40 5.30 13.62
CA ARG A 461 -20.31 4.46 14.42
C ARG A 461 -19.77 3.06 14.65
N ILE A 462 -20.32 2.37 15.65
CA ILE A 462 -20.28 0.91 15.77
C ILE A 462 -21.70 0.39 15.98
N SER A 463 -21.94 -0.90 15.73
CA SER A 463 -23.30 -1.47 15.76
C SER A 463 -23.96 -1.41 17.14
N ARG A 464 -23.20 -1.48 18.24
CA ARG A 464 -23.72 -1.41 19.60
C ARG A 464 -22.93 -0.42 20.46
N GLU A 465 -23.61 0.61 20.96
CA GLU A 465 -23.03 1.60 21.87
C GLU A 465 -23.74 1.49 23.23
N ALA A 466 -23.02 1.11 24.28
CA ALA A 466 -23.55 1.04 25.65
C ALA A 466 -24.86 0.23 25.81
N GLY A 467 -25.11 -0.77 24.96
CA GLY A 467 -26.31 -1.61 24.97
C GLY A 467 -27.39 -1.19 23.96
N THR A 468 -27.26 -0.02 23.34
CA THR A 468 -28.16 0.47 22.29
C THR A 468 -27.66 0.04 20.92
N ASN A 469 -28.55 -0.48 20.07
CA ASN A 469 -28.22 -0.74 18.67
C ASN A 469 -28.27 0.59 17.88
N VAL A 470 -27.10 1.05 17.44
CA VAL A 470 -26.93 2.34 16.74
C VAL A 470 -27.51 2.29 15.33
N LEU A 471 -27.75 1.10 14.78
CA LEU A 471 -28.43 0.94 13.47
C LEU A 471 -29.94 1.12 13.55
N THR A 472 -30.52 1.06 14.75
CA THR A 472 -31.98 1.15 14.97
C THR A 472 -32.40 2.43 15.69
N MET A 473 -31.46 3.32 16.02
CA MET A 473 -31.79 4.63 16.56
C MET A 473 -32.20 5.59 15.45
N GLU A 474 -33.02 6.57 15.80
CA GLU A 474 -33.37 7.65 14.88
C GLU A 474 -32.11 8.38 14.41
N ASP A 475 -31.97 8.49 13.09
CA ASP A 475 -30.76 8.98 12.46
C ASP A 475 -30.75 10.52 12.49
N TYR A 476 -29.93 11.08 13.37
CA TYR A 476 -29.80 12.53 13.55
C TYR A 476 -28.67 13.14 12.71
N LEU A 477 -27.85 12.31 12.05
CA LEU A 477 -26.78 12.76 11.17
C LEU A 477 -27.29 12.85 9.72
N PRO A 478 -26.80 13.83 8.93
CA PRO A 478 -27.16 13.92 7.52
C PRO A 478 -26.83 12.65 6.74
N ALA A 479 -27.57 12.40 5.64
CA ALA A 479 -27.34 11.24 4.81
C ALA A 479 -25.89 11.18 4.29
N GLY A 480 -25.24 10.03 4.46
CA GLY A 480 -23.84 9.84 4.11
C GLY A 480 -22.84 10.54 5.03
N ALA A 481 -23.25 11.16 6.13
CA ALA A 481 -22.36 11.82 7.08
C ALA A 481 -21.74 10.88 8.12
N ALA A 482 -22.06 9.59 8.07
CA ALA A 482 -21.54 8.59 8.99
C ALA A 482 -20.98 7.36 8.27
N PHE A 483 -20.00 6.73 8.90
CA PHE A 483 -19.48 5.41 8.53
C PHE A 483 -19.61 4.48 9.72
N THR A 484 -20.05 3.23 9.51
CA THR A 484 -20.21 2.25 10.60
C THR A 484 -19.11 1.21 10.52
N CYS A 485 -18.33 1.10 11.59
CA CYS A 485 -17.30 0.09 11.77
C CYS A 485 -17.87 -1.12 12.54
N LYS A 486 -17.50 -2.32 12.11
CA LYS A 486 -17.64 -3.56 12.89
C LYS A 486 -16.56 -3.61 13.98
N TYR A 487 -15.38 -3.07 13.72
CA TYR A 487 -14.23 -3.14 14.63
C TYR A 487 -13.97 -1.82 15.36
N LEU A 488 -13.88 -1.90 16.68
CA LEU A 488 -13.57 -0.74 17.53
C LEU A 488 -12.20 -0.10 17.23
N PRO A 489 -11.10 -0.86 16.98
CA PRO A 489 -9.82 -0.26 16.61
C PRO A 489 -9.90 0.63 15.36
N THR A 490 -10.67 0.24 14.35
CA THR A 490 -10.89 1.05 13.15
C THR A 490 -11.49 2.41 13.51
N ARG A 491 -12.54 2.41 14.35
CA ARG A 491 -13.20 3.64 14.82
C ARG A 491 -12.22 4.56 15.55
N LYS A 492 -11.39 4.03 16.44
CA LYS A 492 -10.40 4.81 17.20
C LYS A 492 -9.40 5.50 16.28
N VAL A 493 -8.85 4.75 15.32
CA VAL A 493 -7.91 5.27 14.33
C VAL A 493 -8.57 6.36 13.48
N ALA A 494 -9.81 6.14 13.04
CA ALA A 494 -10.56 7.11 12.26
C ALA A 494 -10.86 8.40 13.03
N LEU A 495 -11.30 8.32 14.29
CA LEU A 495 -11.56 9.50 15.13
C LEU A 495 -10.28 10.26 15.50
N THR A 496 -9.18 9.54 15.72
CA THR A 496 -7.84 10.14 15.84
C THR A 496 -7.47 10.86 14.55
N ASP A 497 -7.71 10.25 13.39
CA ASP A 497 -7.39 10.90 12.14
C ASP A 497 -8.26 12.14 11.88
N ALA A 498 -9.55 12.09 12.19
CA ALA A 498 -10.49 13.19 12.01
C ALA A 498 -10.06 14.49 12.74
N GLY A 499 -9.29 14.37 13.83
CA GLY A 499 -8.77 15.51 14.60
C GLY A 499 -7.31 15.88 14.31
N ALA A 500 -6.60 15.14 13.46
CA ALA A 500 -5.19 15.44 13.19
C ALA A 500 -5.02 16.69 12.32
N ARG A 501 -3.94 17.45 12.56
CA ARG A 501 -3.67 18.73 11.88
C ARG A 501 -2.45 18.61 10.97
N GLN A 502 -2.70 18.59 9.67
CA GLN A 502 -1.66 18.44 8.66
C GLN A 502 -1.18 19.76 8.09
N ARG A 503 -2.01 20.81 8.13
CA ARG A 503 -1.72 22.10 7.51
C ARG A 503 -2.10 23.27 8.40
N PRO A 504 -1.45 24.45 8.27
CA PRO A 504 -1.70 25.60 9.13
C PRO A 504 -3.14 26.13 9.08
N ASP A 505 -3.79 26.03 7.91
CA ASP A 505 -5.19 26.42 7.65
C ASP A 505 -6.21 25.52 8.35
N GLN A 506 -5.82 24.30 8.73
CA GLN A 506 -6.68 23.39 9.47
C GLN A 506 -6.71 23.80 10.94
N ARG A 507 -7.93 23.98 11.46
CA ARG A 507 -8.21 24.22 12.87
C ARG A 507 -8.92 22.97 13.40
N THR A 508 -8.23 22.17 14.20
CA THR A 508 -8.74 20.92 14.77
C THR A 508 -8.59 20.91 16.29
N ALA A 509 -9.30 20.03 16.99
CA ALA A 509 -9.19 19.92 18.44
C ALA A 509 -9.73 18.56 18.89
N TYR A 510 -9.25 18.06 20.03
CA TYR A 510 -9.88 16.94 20.73
C TYR A 510 -10.53 17.44 22.00
N LEU A 511 -11.82 17.18 22.17
CA LEU A 511 -12.60 17.61 23.33
C LEU A 511 -13.21 16.39 24.04
N PHE A 512 -12.93 16.27 25.33
CA PHE A 512 -13.44 15.19 26.18
C PHE A 512 -14.51 15.73 27.12
N LEU A 513 -15.77 15.50 26.75
CA LEU A 513 -16.97 15.82 27.53
C LEU A 513 -17.15 14.79 28.66
N PRO A 514 -18.04 15.03 29.65
CA PRO A 514 -18.38 14.06 30.68
C PRO A 514 -18.68 12.66 30.13
N GLY A 515 -17.95 11.66 30.65
CA GLY A 515 -17.72 10.39 29.99
C GLY A 515 -17.25 9.29 30.94
N GLY A 516 -17.67 8.05 30.68
CA GLY A 516 -17.24 6.87 31.44
C GLY A 516 -16.06 6.15 30.78
N LEU A 517 -15.95 4.84 31.02
CA LEU A 517 -14.84 4.00 30.53
C LEU A 517 -14.54 4.13 29.03
N GLY A 518 -15.55 4.18 28.17
CA GLY A 518 -15.34 4.35 26.72
C GLY A 518 -14.69 5.69 26.36
N THR A 519 -15.09 6.77 27.04
CA THR A 519 -14.46 8.09 26.88
C THR A 519 -13.03 8.10 27.42
N MET A 520 -12.78 7.39 28.53
CA MET A 520 -11.43 7.25 29.10
C MET A 520 -10.50 6.44 28.22
N ASP A 521 -11.00 5.37 27.60
CA ASP A 521 -10.26 4.54 26.65
C ASP A 521 -9.76 5.36 25.44
N GLU A 522 -10.62 6.25 24.91
CA GLU A 522 -10.21 7.20 23.85
C GLU A 522 -9.23 8.27 24.39
N LEU A 523 -9.48 8.81 25.59
CA LEU A 523 -8.60 9.80 26.21
C LEU A 523 -7.18 9.27 26.39
N PHE A 524 -7.02 8.11 27.03
CA PHE A 524 -5.71 7.51 27.24
C PHE A 524 -5.04 7.10 25.92
N SER A 525 -5.82 6.71 24.90
CA SER A 525 -5.28 6.44 23.57
C SER A 525 -4.65 7.70 22.96
N ILE A 526 -5.36 8.84 22.97
CA ILE A 526 -4.84 10.10 22.44
C ILE A 526 -3.67 10.62 23.29
N LEU A 527 -3.75 10.55 24.62
CA LEU A 527 -2.64 10.95 25.51
C LEU A 527 -1.36 10.16 25.23
N THR A 528 -1.48 8.84 25.06
CA THR A 528 -0.35 7.97 24.72
C THR A 528 0.26 8.34 23.36
N LEU A 529 -0.59 8.59 22.35
CA LEU A 529 -0.12 8.99 21.03
C LEU A 529 0.55 10.36 21.03
N LEU A 530 0.07 11.30 21.84
CA LEU A 530 0.70 12.60 22.04
C LEU A 530 2.07 12.46 22.72
N GLN A 531 2.14 11.70 23.81
CA GLN A 531 3.38 11.44 24.56
C GLN A 531 4.46 10.83 23.65
N LEU A 532 4.08 9.91 22.77
CA LEU A 532 5.01 9.23 21.86
C LEU A 532 5.35 10.03 20.59
N GLY A 533 4.68 11.18 20.34
CA GLY A 533 4.79 11.89 19.07
C GLY A 533 4.26 11.08 17.88
N LYS A 534 3.26 10.22 18.11
CA LYS A 534 2.67 9.27 17.15
C LYS A 534 1.21 9.55 16.82
N LEU A 535 0.68 10.72 17.19
CA LEU A 535 -0.68 11.14 16.85
C LEU A 535 -0.92 11.29 15.33
N GLY A 536 0.14 11.23 14.52
CA GLY A 536 0.04 11.34 13.06
C GLY A 536 -0.23 12.77 12.58
N THR A 537 -0.15 13.76 13.47
CA THR A 537 -0.29 15.19 13.14
C THR A 537 1.05 15.81 12.74
N ALA A 538 1.05 16.72 11.77
CA ALA A 538 2.25 17.48 11.38
C ALA A 538 2.43 18.75 12.21
N LEU A 539 1.34 19.27 12.77
CA LEU A 539 1.30 20.47 13.60
C LEU A 539 0.68 20.18 14.98
N PRO A 540 0.94 21.01 16.00
CA PRO A 540 0.30 20.87 17.30
C PRO A 540 -1.23 20.92 17.20
N VAL A 541 -1.90 20.09 18.00
CA VAL A 541 -3.35 19.99 18.11
C VAL A 541 -3.74 20.18 19.58
N PRO A 542 -4.72 21.05 19.91
CA PRO A 542 -5.17 21.22 21.27
C PRO A 542 -5.98 20.02 21.75
N LEU A 543 -5.73 19.59 22.99
CA LEU A 543 -6.50 18.56 23.68
C LEU A 543 -7.14 19.16 24.93
N LEU A 544 -8.47 19.07 25.05
CA LEU A 544 -9.22 19.67 26.14
C LEU A 544 -10.05 18.63 26.90
N ILE A 545 -9.91 18.63 28.22
CA ILE A 545 -10.76 17.91 29.16
C ILE A 545 -11.76 18.89 29.74
N VAL A 546 -13.04 18.63 29.50
CA VAL A 546 -14.14 19.48 29.95
C VAL A 546 -14.63 18.97 31.31
N ASN A 547 -14.10 19.55 32.38
CA ASN A 547 -14.33 19.18 33.76
C ASN A 547 -15.46 20.02 34.38
N TRP A 548 -16.67 19.92 33.81
CA TRP A 548 -17.85 20.56 34.37
C TRP A 548 -18.17 20.01 35.76
N ASP A 549 -18.40 20.92 36.70
CA ASP A 549 -18.83 20.61 38.08
C ASP A 549 -17.93 19.60 38.81
N GLY A 550 -16.66 19.50 38.39
CA GLY A 550 -15.70 18.55 38.96
C GLY A 550 -15.85 17.10 38.49
N PHE A 551 -16.57 16.83 37.40
CA PHE A 551 -16.82 15.48 36.87
C PHE A 551 -15.54 14.62 36.73
N TYR A 552 -14.42 15.23 36.37
CA TYR A 552 -13.11 14.61 36.18
C TYR A 552 -12.11 14.90 37.31
N ASP A 553 -12.53 15.43 38.47
CA ASP A 553 -11.62 15.71 39.59
C ASP A 553 -10.87 14.45 40.06
N GLY A 554 -11.56 13.30 40.12
CA GLY A 554 -10.92 12.02 40.44
C GLY A 554 -9.90 11.55 39.40
N LEU A 555 -10.13 11.84 38.11
CA LEU A 555 -9.16 11.57 37.05
C LEU A 555 -7.93 12.47 37.18
N MET A 556 -8.14 13.75 37.50
CA MET A 556 -7.03 14.69 37.71
C MET A 556 -6.18 14.30 38.92
N GLN A 557 -6.82 13.82 39.99
CA GLN A 557 -6.11 13.24 41.13
C GLN A 557 -5.27 12.02 40.73
N LEU A 558 -5.84 11.08 39.96
CA LEU A 558 -5.11 9.89 39.49
C LEU A 558 -3.89 10.24 38.64
N LEU A 559 -4.03 11.19 37.72
CA LEU A 559 -2.88 11.69 36.93
C LEU A 559 -1.82 12.32 37.84
N GLY A 560 -2.23 12.97 38.94
CA GLY A 560 -1.34 13.53 39.97
C GLY A 560 -0.54 12.46 40.69
N GLU A 561 -1.17 11.35 41.00
CA GLU A 561 -0.51 10.19 41.61
C GLU A 561 0.50 9.54 40.63
N PHE A 562 0.21 9.51 39.32
CA PHE A 562 1.17 9.04 38.31
C PHE A 562 2.40 9.93 38.21
N ASP A 563 2.22 11.25 38.31
CA ASP A 563 3.34 12.20 38.34
C ASP A 563 4.22 11.99 39.58
N GLN A 564 3.60 11.90 40.76
CA GLN A 564 4.31 11.70 42.03
C GLN A 564 5.09 10.37 42.09
N THR A 565 4.55 9.33 41.45
CA THR A 565 5.19 8.00 41.41
C THR A 565 6.21 7.86 40.27
N GLY A 566 6.29 8.84 39.36
CA GLY A 566 7.16 8.81 38.19
C GLY A 566 6.66 7.93 37.04
N ALA A 567 5.40 7.46 37.10
CA ALA A 567 4.73 6.74 36.03
C ALA A 567 4.30 7.66 34.87
N LEU A 568 4.17 8.95 35.16
CA LEU A 568 3.96 10.06 34.22
C LEU A 568 4.86 11.21 34.66
N LYS A 569 5.22 12.15 33.78
CA LYS A 569 5.75 13.46 34.18
C LYS A 569 4.78 14.55 33.78
N ALA A 570 4.55 15.54 34.65
CA ALA A 570 3.63 16.65 34.39
C ALA A 570 3.92 17.36 33.03
N ALA A 571 5.19 17.51 32.67
CA ALA A 571 5.63 18.06 31.39
C ALA A 571 5.16 17.26 30.15
N GLU A 572 4.81 15.98 30.30
CA GLU A 572 4.29 15.13 29.21
C GLU A 572 2.81 15.41 28.91
N VAL A 573 2.08 15.98 29.87
CA VAL A 573 0.67 16.38 29.73
C VAL A 573 0.47 17.89 29.72
N ARG A 574 1.53 18.69 29.69
CA ARG A 574 1.47 20.17 29.60
C ARG A 574 0.64 20.71 28.43
N GLN A 575 0.45 19.90 27.39
CA GLN A 575 -0.33 20.24 26.19
C GLN A 575 -1.84 19.94 26.36
N VAL A 576 -2.22 19.33 27.49
CA VAL A 576 -3.60 19.01 27.84
C VAL A 576 -4.17 20.16 28.64
N MET A 577 -5.33 20.63 28.21
CA MET A 577 -6.05 21.72 28.83
C MET A 577 -7.21 21.20 29.67
N VAL A 578 -7.39 21.71 30.89
CA VAL A 578 -8.55 21.39 31.73
C VAL A 578 -9.42 22.64 31.88
N ALA A 579 -10.66 22.54 31.41
CA ALA A 579 -11.62 23.64 31.41
C ALA A 579 -12.86 23.28 32.24
N ARG A 580 -13.30 24.21 33.10
CA ARG A 580 -14.49 24.09 33.95
C ARG A 580 -15.73 24.75 33.36
N THR A 581 -15.56 25.60 32.34
CA THR A 581 -16.67 26.29 31.64
C THR A 581 -16.52 26.21 30.11
N ASN A 582 -17.58 26.54 29.38
CA ASN A 582 -17.54 26.62 27.92
C ASN A 582 -16.67 27.78 27.44
N ASP A 583 -16.75 28.93 28.12
CA ASP A 583 -15.93 30.10 27.80
C ASP A 583 -14.44 29.82 28.00
N GLU A 584 -14.08 29.01 29.00
CA GLU A 584 -12.71 28.53 29.20
C GLU A 584 -12.16 27.74 28.01
N VAL A 585 -12.96 26.83 27.45
CA VAL A 585 -12.59 26.09 26.22
C VAL A 585 -12.40 27.06 25.04
N LEU A 586 -13.35 27.97 24.85
CA LEU A 586 -13.37 28.87 23.70
C LEU A 586 -12.22 29.88 23.74
N ASN A 587 -11.95 30.46 24.91
CA ASN A 587 -10.84 31.39 25.11
C ASN A 587 -9.50 30.71 24.83
N TYR A 588 -9.32 29.47 25.30
CA TYR A 588 -8.12 28.70 25.02
C TYR A 588 -7.95 28.42 23.51
N LEU A 589 -9.01 27.97 22.84
CA LEU A 589 -8.97 27.70 21.40
C LEU A 589 -8.71 28.97 20.58
N ALA A 590 -9.32 30.10 20.96
CA ALA A 590 -9.08 31.38 20.32
C ALA A 590 -7.62 31.80 20.46
N ALA A 591 -7.04 31.71 21.66
CA ALA A 591 -5.64 32.00 21.90
C ALA A 591 -4.69 31.05 21.13
N PHE A 592 -4.99 29.74 21.12
CA PHE A 592 -4.17 28.74 20.44
C PHE A 592 -4.11 28.97 18.92
N TYR A 593 -5.22 29.40 18.31
CA TYR A 593 -5.33 29.64 16.88
C TYR A 593 -5.16 31.10 16.45
N ASP A 594 -4.82 31.99 17.38
CA ASP A 594 -4.69 33.44 17.14
C ASP A 594 -5.98 34.04 16.52
N LEU A 595 -7.12 33.75 17.15
CA LEU A 595 -8.45 34.21 16.76
C LEU A 595 -8.99 35.24 17.76
N PRO A 596 -9.92 36.12 17.34
CA PRO A 596 -10.61 37.02 18.25
C PRO A 596 -11.30 36.25 19.37
N ALA A 597 -11.20 36.77 20.60
CA ALA A 597 -11.90 36.20 21.74
C ALA A 597 -13.43 36.24 21.49
N PRO A 598 -14.15 35.12 21.71
CA PRO A 598 -15.58 35.11 21.55
C PRO A 598 -16.27 35.88 22.67
N GLU A 599 -17.45 36.44 22.39
CA GLU A 599 -18.24 37.10 23.44
C GLU A 599 -18.65 36.08 24.52
N PRO A 600 -18.53 36.43 25.81
CA PRO A 600 -18.87 35.54 26.91
C PRO A 600 -20.36 35.20 26.91
N GLU A 601 -20.71 34.03 27.45
CA GLU A 601 -22.13 33.69 27.58
C GLU A 601 -22.83 34.61 28.60
N PRO A 602 -24.05 35.09 28.31
CA PRO A 602 -24.85 35.74 29.34
C PRO A 602 -25.17 34.72 30.44
N GLU A 603 -24.93 35.10 31.70
CA GLU A 603 -25.31 34.28 32.86
C GLU A 603 -26.82 34.00 32.77
N THR A 604 -27.17 32.74 32.59
CA THR A 604 -28.56 32.29 32.67
C THR A 604 -28.75 31.68 34.05
N ASP A 605 -29.69 32.23 34.81
CA ASP A 605 -30.10 31.74 36.12
C ASP A 605 -30.53 30.26 35.97
N GLU A 606 -29.75 29.34 36.53
CA GLU A 606 -30.12 27.93 36.64
C GLU A 606 -31.22 27.79 37.70
N GLY A 607 -32.48 28.00 37.27
CA GLY A 607 -33.64 27.96 38.16
C GLY A 607 -34.97 28.12 37.44
N GLY A 608 -35.18 27.46 36.30
CA GLY A 608 -36.46 27.43 35.60
C GLY A 608 -36.97 26.01 35.44
N CYS A 609 -38.00 25.65 36.21
CA CYS A 609 -38.78 24.44 36.01
C CYS A 609 -39.29 24.40 34.56
N LEU A 610 -39.31 23.20 33.99
CA LEU A 610 -39.97 22.91 32.71
C LEU A 610 -41.43 23.36 32.83
N GLU A 611 -41.82 24.40 32.11
CA GLU A 611 -43.23 24.65 31.80
C GLU A 611 -43.62 23.61 30.74
N GLU A 612 -44.40 22.62 31.17
CA GLU A 612 -45.12 21.71 30.28
C GLU A 612 -46.17 22.54 29.53
N GLU A 613 -46.12 22.52 28.20
CA GLU A 613 -47.22 23.02 27.36
C GLU A 613 -48.44 22.10 27.58
N GLU A 614 -49.45 22.63 28.29
CA GLU A 614 -50.76 21.99 28.44
C GLU A 614 -51.49 21.93 27.08
N GLU A 615 -51.64 20.71 26.55
CA GLU A 615 -52.68 20.41 25.57
C GLU A 615 -54.05 20.44 26.26
N GLU A 616 -54.93 21.32 25.79
CA GLU A 616 -56.35 21.36 26.12
C GLU A 616 -57.00 19.98 25.95
N ASN A 617 -57.57 19.43 27.03
CA ASN A 617 -58.79 18.63 26.97
C ASN A 617 -59.49 18.50 28.33
N GLY A 618 -60.59 19.25 28.47
CA GLY A 618 -61.85 18.85 29.12
C GLY A 618 -61.82 18.15 30.49
N ALA A 619 -62.10 18.93 31.54
CA ALA A 619 -62.46 18.41 32.86
C ALA A 619 -63.81 17.66 32.88
N SER A 620 -63.89 16.53 33.60
CA SER A 620 -64.80 16.33 34.75
C SER A 620 -64.89 14.86 35.19
N GLY A 621 -64.93 14.62 36.52
CA GLY A 621 -65.67 13.49 37.09
C GLY A 621 -64.93 12.54 38.05
N CYS A 622 -64.84 12.95 39.32
CA CYS A 622 -65.07 12.22 40.59
C CYS A 622 -64.79 10.69 40.73
N GLY A 623 -64.08 10.32 41.81
CA GLY A 623 -64.22 9.01 42.47
C GLY A 623 -63.19 8.74 43.59
N GLU A 624 -63.63 8.66 44.85
CA GLU A 624 -62.84 8.30 46.03
C GLU A 624 -62.74 6.76 46.27
N GLY A 625 -61.52 6.26 46.57
CA GLY A 625 -61.16 5.08 47.40
C GLY A 625 -61.39 3.65 46.88
N PRO A 626 -60.78 2.58 47.46
CA PRO A 626 -59.83 2.49 48.58
C PRO A 626 -58.55 1.65 48.29
N ALA A 627 -57.66 1.58 49.30
CA ALA A 627 -56.45 0.77 49.33
C ALA A 627 -56.72 -0.75 49.35
N ASP A 628 -55.96 -1.55 48.59
CA ASP A 628 -55.54 -2.90 49.01
C ASP A 628 -54.38 -3.48 48.16
N GLY A 629 -53.64 -4.41 48.77
CA GLY A 629 -52.24 -4.78 48.50
C GLY A 629 -51.86 -5.36 47.13
N ARG A 630 -50.62 -5.09 46.71
CA ARG A 630 -49.92 -5.79 45.61
C ARG A 630 -48.90 -6.80 46.17
N PRO A 631 -48.79 -8.02 45.61
CA PRO A 631 -47.69 -8.94 45.88
C PRO A 631 -46.41 -8.48 45.15
N SER A 632 -45.25 -8.81 45.73
CA SER A 632 -43.92 -8.41 45.28
C SER A 632 -43.55 -8.93 43.89
N GLU A 633 -42.91 -8.07 43.08
CA GLU A 633 -42.43 -8.23 41.70
C GLU A 633 -41.59 -9.49 41.39
N LEU A 634 -41.21 -10.29 42.39
CA LEU A 634 -40.46 -11.54 42.17
C LEU A 634 -41.30 -12.67 41.57
N GLN A 635 -42.61 -12.73 41.84
CA GLN A 635 -43.45 -13.84 41.35
C GLN A 635 -43.81 -13.72 39.86
N ASP A 636 -43.78 -12.51 39.31
CA ASP A 636 -44.10 -12.23 37.90
C ASP A 636 -42.90 -12.49 36.96
N LEU A 637 -41.68 -12.50 37.52
CA LEU A 637 -40.46 -12.78 36.78
C LEU A 637 -40.28 -14.28 36.52
N GLU A 638 -40.63 -15.14 37.50
CA GLU A 638 -40.49 -16.60 37.38
C GLU A 638 -41.51 -17.18 36.38
N ALA A 639 -42.72 -16.63 36.30
CA ALA A 639 -43.73 -17.04 35.32
C ALA A 639 -43.37 -16.66 33.87
N ARG A 640 -42.61 -15.57 33.69
CA ARG A 640 -42.13 -15.12 32.36
C ARG A 640 -40.92 -15.91 31.87
N LEU A 641 -40.06 -16.39 32.77
CA LEU A 641 -38.88 -17.16 32.41
C LEU A 641 -39.24 -18.55 31.85
N GLU A 642 -40.33 -19.15 32.34
CA GLU A 642 -40.76 -20.48 31.89
C GLU A 642 -41.44 -20.44 30.51
N LYS A 643 -42.02 -19.30 30.12
CA LYS A 643 -42.63 -19.08 28.79
C LYS A 643 -41.61 -18.88 27.66
N LEU A 644 -40.37 -18.51 27.99
CA LEU A 644 -39.28 -18.26 27.02
C LEU A 644 -38.55 -19.55 26.60
N LYS A 645 -38.69 -20.65 27.36
CA LYS A 645 -38.07 -21.94 27.02
C LYS A 645 -38.80 -22.69 25.91
N ASP A 646 -40.05 -22.32 25.58
CA ASP A 646 -40.84 -22.96 24.51
C ASP A 646 -40.71 -22.30 23.12
N LEU A 647 -40.10 -21.11 23.04
CA LEU A 647 -39.97 -20.36 21.77
C LEU A 647 -38.72 -20.72 20.95
N SER A 648 -37.77 -21.49 21.50
CA SER A 648 -36.53 -21.87 20.81
C SER A 648 -36.67 -23.05 19.85
N LYS A 649 -37.89 -23.37 19.37
CA LYS A 649 -38.16 -24.49 18.44
C LYS A 649 -38.71 -24.11 17.06
N VAL A 650 -38.82 -22.82 16.70
CA VAL A 650 -39.51 -22.43 15.45
C VAL A 650 -38.65 -21.74 14.37
N GLU A 651 -37.46 -21.19 14.65
CA GLU A 651 -36.71 -20.43 13.62
C GLU A 651 -35.58 -21.23 12.95
N ALA A 652 -35.95 -22.32 12.27
CA ALA A 652 -35.05 -23.05 11.35
C ALA A 652 -35.51 -22.99 9.88
N ALA A 653 -36.41 -22.09 9.50
CA ALA A 653 -36.89 -21.96 8.12
C ALA A 653 -37.13 -20.49 7.75
N GLY A 654 -36.12 -19.83 7.16
CA GLY A 654 -36.27 -18.45 6.69
C GLY A 654 -35.06 -17.84 5.99
N ALA A 655 -34.05 -18.64 5.63
CA ALA A 655 -32.89 -18.18 4.88
C ALA A 655 -33.01 -18.60 3.41
N ALA A 656 -33.71 -17.81 2.60
CA ALA A 656 -33.57 -17.78 1.13
C ALA A 656 -34.44 -16.65 0.54
N GLY A 657 -33.81 -15.57 0.10
CA GLY A 657 -34.45 -14.62 -0.82
C GLY A 657 -34.16 -13.15 -0.53
N ALA A 658 -33.03 -12.64 -1.03
CA ALA A 658 -32.90 -11.29 -1.60
C ALA A 658 -31.44 -10.99 -1.95
N ALA A 659 -30.99 -11.52 -3.09
CA ALA A 659 -29.78 -11.08 -3.77
C ALA A 659 -30.10 -10.91 -5.25
N ALA A 660 -30.58 -9.73 -5.64
CA ALA A 660 -30.60 -9.22 -7.01
C ALA A 660 -31.23 -7.82 -7.03
N ALA A 661 -30.40 -6.77 -7.15
CA ALA A 661 -30.65 -5.53 -7.90
C ALA A 661 -29.78 -4.39 -7.36
N ALA A 662 -28.71 -4.03 -8.08
CA ALA A 662 -28.28 -2.63 -8.31
C ALA A 662 -26.93 -2.61 -9.04
N ALA A 663 -26.94 -3.06 -10.29
CA ALA A 663 -25.95 -2.65 -11.29
C ALA A 663 -26.70 -1.81 -12.32
N ALA A 664 -26.59 -0.48 -12.23
CA ALA A 664 -26.82 0.47 -13.33
C ALA A 664 -26.69 1.92 -12.83
N SER A 665 -25.61 2.59 -13.21
CA SER A 665 -25.63 3.91 -13.89
C SER A 665 -24.27 4.59 -13.74
N GLY A 666 -23.60 4.78 -14.87
CA GLY A 666 -22.35 5.51 -14.96
C GLY A 666 -22.55 7.02 -15.12
N GLY A 667 -21.44 7.74 -15.19
CA GLY A 667 -21.42 9.15 -15.58
C GLY A 667 -20.08 9.81 -15.33
N ALA A 668 -19.35 10.06 -16.41
CA ALA A 668 -18.02 10.66 -16.46
C ALA A 668 -18.00 12.17 -16.14
N ALA A 669 -16.85 12.68 -15.66
CA ALA A 669 -16.43 14.05 -15.91
C ALA A 669 -14.90 14.23 -15.78
N SER A 670 -14.30 14.69 -16.88
CA SER A 670 -12.93 15.12 -17.08
C SER A 670 -12.66 16.52 -16.50
N GLY A 671 -11.43 16.79 -16.06
CA GLY A 671 -10.96 18.16 -15.79
C GLY A 671 -9.48 18.20 -15.41
N GLY A 672 -8.63 18.66 -16.33
CA GLY A 672 -7.20 18.82 -16.13
C GLY A 672 -6.83 20.04 -15.29
N GLY A 673 -5.63 20.00 -14.69
CA GLY A 673 -5.07 21.11 -13.93
C GLY A 673 -3.65 20.82 -13.46
N SER A 674 -2.68 21.14 -14.31
CA SER A 674 -1.24 21.10 -14.01
C SER A 674 -0.87 22.22 -13.04
N SER A 675 -0.18 21.90 -11.94
CA SER A 675 0.75 22.86 -11.33
C SER A 675 1.94 22.15 -10.67
N ARG A 676 3.14 22.61 -11.03
CA ARG A 676 4.45 22.15 -10.56
C ARG A 676 4.68 22.66 -9.13
N HIS A 677 5.06 21.79 -8.21
CA HIS A 677 5.64 22.21 -6.92
C HIS A 677 7.03 21.60 -6.67
N ARG A 678 7.99 22.51 -6.52
CA ARG A 678 9.39 22.29 -6.15
C ARG A 678 9.45 21.81 -4.70
N SER A 679 10.12 20.68 -4.47
CA SER A 679 10.48 20.20 -3.14
C SER A 679 11.58 21.08 -2.52
N ARG A 680 11.34 21.65 -1.33
CA ARG A 680 12.40 22.10 -0.42
C ARG A 680 12.41 21.18 0.79
N ARG A 681 13.55 20.51 1.01
CA ARG A 681 13.89 19.77 2.23
C ARG A 681 13.86 20.73 3.42
N ALA A 682 13.14 20.38 4.49
CA ALA A 682 13.24 21.04 5.79
C ALA A 682 13.89 20.06 6.78
N SER A 683 15.16 20.31 7.07
CA SER A 683 15.92 19.75 8.19
C SER A 683 15.86 20.74 9.35
N GLY A 684 15.42 20.31 10.53
CA GLY A 684 15.55 21.08 11.78
C GLY A 684 14.32 20.99 12.69
N LEU A 685 14.27 19.98 13.56
CA LEU A 685 13.33 19.94 14.68
C LEU A 685 13.92 20.79 15.82
N GLY A 686 13.50 22.05 15.89
CA GLY A 686 13.66 22.90 17.07
C GLY A 686 12.56 22.60 18.08
N THR A 687 12.88 22.69 19.38
CA THR A 687 11.92 22.66 20.49
C THR A 687 10.81 23.69 20.28
N PRO A 688 9.53 23.36 20.57
CA PRO A 688 8.43 24.28 20.38
C PRO A 688 8.54 25.49 21.34
N PRO A 689 8.06 26.68 20.93
CA PRO A 689 8.08 27.87 21.78
C PRO A 689 7.12 27.71 22.97
N PRO A 690 7.36 28.40 24.10
CA PRO A 690 6.47 28.37 25.25
C PRO A 690 5.13 29.05 24.91
N LEU A 691 4.04 28.49 25.43
CA LEU A 691 2.69 29.03 25.29
C LEU A 691 2.57 30.39 26.01
N PRO A 692 1.76 31.33 25.50
CA PRO A 692 1.56 32.62 26.14
C PRO A 692 0.76 32.48 27.44
N VAL A 693 1.23 33.16 28.50
CA VAL A 693 0.54 33.25 29.78
C VAL A 693 -0.63 34.24 29.63
N VAL A 694 -1.86 33.75 29.66
CA VAL A 694 -3.08 34.56 29.64
C VAL A 694 -3.70 34.54 31.04
N SER A 695 -4.01 35.71 31.58
CA SER A 695 -4.58 35.87 32.92
C SER A 695 -6.03 35.37 32.97
N ALA A 696 -6.27 34.46 33.91
CA ALA A 696 -7.54 33.89 34.38
C ALA A 696 -8.38 33.10 33.36
N HIS A 697 -8.71 31.87 33.76
CA HIS A 697 -9.67 30.92 33.19
C HIS A 697 -9.10 29.89 32.20
N ALA A 698 -9.21 28.62 32.61
CA ALA A 698 -8.62 27.40 32.08
C ALA A 698 -7.12 27.21 32.48
N VAL A 699 -6.76 26.02 32.97
CA VAL A 699 -5.39 25.68 33.46
C VAL A 699 -4.81 24.49 32.70
N SER A 700 -3.48 24.47 32.52
CA SER A 700 -2.81 23.30 31.95
C SER A 700 -2.93 22.12 32.92
N ALA A 701 -2.94 20.89 32.40
CA ALA A 701 -2.94 19.71 33.26
C ALA A 701 -1.69 19.70 34.16
N GLU A 702 -0.53 20.16 33.67
CA GLU A 702 0.68 20.32 34.48
C GLU A 702 0.45 21.21 35.71
N ASP A 703 -0.22 22.36 35.55
CA ASP A 703 -0.53 23.28 36.66
C ASP A 703 -1.53 22.66 37.66
N VAL A 704 -2.50 21.89 37.17
CA VAL A 704 -3.45 21.15 38.04
C VAL A 704 -2.69 20.11 38.89
N LEU A 705 -1.77 19.37 38.28
CA LEU A 705 -0.97 18.35 38.95
C LEU A 705 -0.03 18.96 40.00
N HIS A 706 0.61 20.08 39.67
CA HIS A 706 1.44 20.82 40.62
C HIS A 706 0.63 21.42 41.77
N GLY A 707 -0.60 21.89 41.52
CA GLY A 707 -1.51 22.38 42.56
C GLY A 707 -1.99 21.30 43.53
N LEU A 708 -2.18 20.07 43.05
CA LEU A 708 -2.54 18.90 43.88
C LEU A 708 -1.42 18.44 44.81
N GLY A 709 -0.15 18.73 44.48
CA GLY A 709 1.01 18.46 45.33
C GLY A 709 1.11 19.36 46.58
N ALA A 710 0.25 20.37 46.72
CA ALA A 710 0.25 21.34 47.82
C ALA A 710 -0.76 21.02 48.95
N VAL A 711 -1.19 19.76 49.10
CA VAL A 711 -1.98 19.36 50.28
C VAL A 711 -1.03 19.22 51.47
N PRO A 712 -1.24 19.95 52.60
CA PRO A 712 -0.36 19.86 53.75
C PRO A 712 -0.41 18.44 54.32
N HIS A 713 0.76 17.84 54.50
CA HIS A 713 0.93 16.61 55.26
C HIS A 713 0.26 16.77 56.64
N VAL A 714 -0.95 16.22 56.80
CA VAL A 714 -1.53 15.98 58.12
C VAL A 714 -0.73 14.83 58.71
N GLY A 715 0.26 15.19 59.52
CA GLY A 715 1.14 14.25 60.21
C GLY A 715 0.32 13.24 61.01
N ARG A 716 0.46 11.96 60.65
CA ARG A 716 0.11 10.86 61.55
C ARG A 716 1.23 10.70 62.58
N LYS A 717 0.91 11.00 63.84
CA LYS A 717 1.48 10.30 64.99
C LYS A 717 0.87 8.91 65.10
#